data_AF-A0A8T1UCX3-F1
#
_entry.id   AF-A0A8T1UCX3-F1
#
_cell.length_a   1.000
_cell.length_b   1.000
_cell.length_c   1.000
_cell.angle_alpha   90.00
_cell.angle_beta   90.00
_cell.angle_gamma   90.00
#
_symmetry.space_group_name_H-M   'P 1'
#
loop_
_entity.id
_entity.type
_entity.pdbx_description
1 polymer ?
#
loop_
_entity_poly.entity_id
_entity_poly.type
_entity_poly.pdbx_seq_one_letter_code
_entity_poly.pdbx_strand_id
1 'polypeptide(L)'
;MAAMIPSAESRRSAFFTFEDAKISFSIICCICGIGTLAMPSNFARAGPVYGTLAMLFMAFANIYATVALSRVILVAPSSVKTFSDVGEWVLGKTGRYLVNVSQLLVCLLLPCAFLVLGSTLLDVLFPDSFSQIFWIIFMAITAVPACLIPTLKAAATVAFIGCMGTIIADVVGVSVLEWEMRGHPTAPSPDISLHQVLTAFGNLSLAYGVAVLIPDLQRQHSQPKRMPRVIVVSLGIGSAFFLAVAIAGYVAGGCQLSANLLFSIVNISDPSAPSALGFVPNHGAVIMAYMFMHLHVVIVLSTVLQPPFYMAERLILGMHKDPVAVSIQQEKPEENDGWEELREKMSTNGPVTSVTDRAARDLESNADSDIDTLSNSAKREQEEKEHDEAQLSDYSGSANVFRYVTLRLVIMAILVGAAIGFRSHFLDLVDFTGASAITVCCLVLPLVFYLKVFWRDLPMYERVVAVVVIVVCTAVGCYVMIDAGKNLFNPDSDGVTFPYCSEEYQSEPYYLAGVNPIHFCTPADELLFQSNGGDGDPVATQRHISVSVFNRVNLIVLFTMALESRQKAFLTMEDAKTIFNIVCCFFGIGTLSMPSNFARAGPVYGTIAMMLMAFANIYATIALSRVMLVAPASVKTFTDVGDWVFGKTGRYLVIVSQLLVCLLLPCAFLVLGSTLLDVLFPDSFDQIFWIVFMAITVVPSCLIPTLKEAASVAFVGCIGTLIADIVGVSILEWEMRGHPSIPTPDITLHQVLTTFGNLSLAYGASVVVPDLQRQHSEPTRMPRIILVSLGAGSAFFLAVAIAGYAAGGCQLSGNLLFSVVNIADPSAASALGFIPSRGAVIMAYLFMQVHIVIAFSTVIQPPFYMAERFILGMHKTSSENLIQENEKLSTAADLATPDLEGNYNVSNTPGLTLTAEQQRREKEGQELSEYEGAGTVLRYVTLRLCIIAVLVAVSIGLRDKFLDLVDFTGASAITVCCLALPITFYLKVFWKELPAYERIVAVLIIIICSIVGCYVMIYAGKNLFNPDTETATFPYCSVENQMEPYYVRNSTSN
;
A
#
# COMPACT_ATOMS: atom_id res chain seq x y z
N MET A 1 -48.07 -17.69 12.96
CA MET A 1 -48.63 -19.06 12.96
C MET A 1 -49.60 -19.24 11.79
N ALA A 2 -49.10 -19.92 10.74
CA ALA A 2 -49.82 -20.65 9.68
C ALA A 2 -50.44 -19.85 8.51
N ALA A 3 -50.36 -20.25 7.23
CA ALA A 3 -49.51 -21.18 6.49
C ALA A 3 -49.73 -20.84 5.00
N MET A 4 -48.70 -20.73 4.17
CA MET A 4 -48.81 -20.90 2.71
C MET A 4 -47.56 -21.59 2.18
N ILE A 5 -47.81 -22.69 1.49
CA ILE A 5 -46.89 -23.70 0.95
C ILE A 5 -46.03 -23.08 -0.16
N PRO A 6 -44.73 -23.42 -0.27
CA PRO A 6 -43.84 -22.84 -1.27
C PRO A 6 -44.06 -23.49 -2.65
N SER A 7 -44.38 -22.69 -3.66
CA SER A 7 -44.15 -23.08 -5.06
C SER A 7 -42.66 -22.96 -5.37
N ALA A 8 -42.07 -24.06 -5.82
CA ALA A 8 -40.67 -24.15 -6.23
C ALA A 8 -40.36 -23.29 -7.45
N GLU A 9 -39.10 -22.89 -7.55
CA GLU A 9 -38.44 -22.10 -8.62
C GLU A 9 -38.61 -20.58 -8.58
N SER A 10 -38.31 -19.99 -7.41
CA SER A 10 -37.61 -18.70 -7.39
C SER A 10 -36.11 -18.99 -7.36
N ARG A 11 -35.41 -18.73 -8.47
CA ARG A 11 -33.95 -18.59 -8.49
C ARG A 11 -33.60 -17.51 -7.45
N ARG A 12 -33.22 -17.91 -6.23
CA ARG A 12 -32.84 -16.99 -5.14
C ARG A 12 -31.67 -16.15 -5.64
N SER A 13 -31.92 -14.87 -5.93
CA SER A 13 -30.82 -13.91 -6.08
C SER A 13 -29.98 -13.97 -4.80
N ALA A 14 -28.65 -14.10 -4.95
CA ALA A 14 -27.74 -14.15 -3.81
C ALA A 14 -28.02 -12.93 -2.90
N PHE A 15 -28.25 -13.19 -1.61
CA PHE A 15 -28.57 -12.16 -0.61
C PHE A 15 -27.43 -11.14 -0.47
N PHE A 16 -26.20 -11.59 -0.67
CA PHE A 16 -24.96 -10.81 -0.59
C PHE A 16 -23.94 -11.38 -1.60
N THR A 17 -23.44 -10.56 -2.51
CA THR A 17 -22.46 -10.97 -3.54
C THR A 17 -21.01 -10.71 -3.11
N PHE A 18 -20.03 -11.23 -3.85
CA PHE A 18 -18.62 -10.92 -3.62
C PHE A 18 -18.28 -9.44 -3.87
N GLU A 19 -18.97 -8.80 -4.83
CA GLU A 19 -18.85 -7.37 -5.08
C GLU A 19 -19.45 -6.55 -3.92
N ASP A 20 -20.62 -6.97 -3.43
CA ASP A 20 -21.25 -6.39 -2.24
C ASP A 20 -20.29 -6.46 -1.03
N ALA A 21 -19.55 -7.58 -0.88
CA ALA A 21 -18.54 -7.76 0.15
C ALA A 21 -17.36 -6.78 0.01
N LYS A 22 -16.82 -6.58 -1.21
CA LYS A 22 -15.73 -5.62 -1.46
C LYS A 22 -16.12 -4.20 -1.07
N ILE A 23 -17.31 -3.75 -1.48
CA ILE A 23 -17.82 -2.41 -1.13
C ILE A 23 -18.08 -2.32 0.39
N SER A 24 -18.58 -3.40 1.01
CA SER A 24 -18.78 -3.46 2.45
C SER A 24 -17.47 -3.25 3.22
N PHE A 25 -16.37 -3.86 2.76
CA PHE A 25 -15.06 -3.63 3.39
C PHE A 25 -14.59 -2.18 3.28
N SER A 26 -14.85 -1.51 2.16
CA SER A 26 -14.56 -0.07 2.05
C SER A 26 -15.40 0.76 3.03
N ILE A 27 -16.69 0.44 3.20
CA ILE A 27 -17.57 1.11 4.17
C ILE A 27 -17.06 0.88 5.59
N ILE A 28 -16.76 -0.38 5.96
CA ILE A 28 -16.26 -0.74 7.30
C ILE A 28 -14.90 -0.08 7.55
N CYS A 29 -13.99 -0.10 6.58
CA CYS A 29 -12.68 0.54 6.69
C CYS A 29 -12.79 2.05 6.94
N CYS A 30 -13.79 2.74 6.39
CA CYS A 30 -13.96 4.18 6.63
C CYS A 30 -14.51 4.52 8.03
N ILE A 31 -15.30 3.62 8.64
CA ILE A 31 -15.86 3.83 9.99
C ILE A 31 -14.92 3.32 11.09
N CYS A 32 -14.19 2.23 10.80
CA CYS A 32 -13.15 1.69 11.67
C CYS A 32 -11.92 2.61 11.64
N GLY A 33 -11.14 2.67 12.74
CA GLY A 33 -9.95 3.50 12.85
C GLY A 33 -10.09 4.50 14.01
N ILE A 34 -10.10 5.80 13.71
CA ILE A 34 -10.38 6.84 14.72
C ILE A 34 -11.70 6.55 15.44
N GLY A 35 -12.70 6.07 14.70
CA GLY A 35 -14.01 5.72 15.25
C GLY A 35 -13.94 4.64 16.32
N THR A 36 -13.31 3.50 16.04
CA THR A 36 -13.21 2.37 16.99
C THR A 36 -12.35 2.71 18.19
N LEU A 37 -11.21 3.37 17.98
CA LEU A 37 -10.28 3.77 19.03
C LEU A 37 -10.90 4.75 20.02
N ALA A 38 -11.85 5.59 19.59
CA ALA A 38 -12.55 6.52 20.47
C ALA A 38 -13.72 5.88 21.25
N MET A 39 -14.14 4.66 20.91
CA MET A 39 -15.33 4.04 21.54
C MET A 39 -15.19 3.80 23.04
N PRO A 40 -14.07 3.24 23.56
CA PRO A 40 -13.89 3.09 25.00
C PRO A 40 -13.95 4.44 25.74
N SER A 41 -13.40 5.50 25.15
CA SER A 41 -13.47 6.86 25.68
C SER A 41 -14.89 7.40 25.75
N ASN A 42 -15.72 7.15 24.73
CA ASN A 42 -17.12 7.58 24.77
C ASN A 42 -17.87 6.95 25.96
N PHE A 43 -17.50 5.72 26.34
CA PHE A 43 -18.05 5.05 27.52
C PHE A 43 -17.42 5.57 28.82
N ALA A 44 -16.14 5.93 28.81
CA ALA A 44 -15.49 6.62 29.92
C ALA A 44 -16.13 8.00 30.20
N ARG A 45 -16.58 8.72 29.16
CA ARG A 45 -17.25 10.03 29.26
C ARG A 45 -18.70 9.93 29.71
N ALA A 46 -19.50 9.11 29.02
CA ALA A 46 -20.95 9.07 29.22
C ALA A 46 -21.39 7.99 30.23
N GLY A 47 -20.48 7.11 30.65
CA GLY A 47 -20.81 5.87 31.33
C GLY A 47 -21.40 4.81 30.37
N PRO A 48 -21.46 3.55 30.80
CA PRO A 48 -21.82 2.43 29.92
C PRO A 48 -23.30 2.47 29.48
N VAL A 49 -24.20 2.96 30.33
CA VAL A 49 -25.64 3.03 30.04
C VAL A 49 -25.94 4.12 29.00
N TYR A 50 -25.57 5.38 29.29
CA TYR A 50 -25.82 6.48 28.35
C TYR A 50 -24.94 6.38 27.10
N GLY A 51 -23.71 5.87 27.22
CA GLY A 51 -22.84 5.57 26.09
C GLY A 51 -23.47 4.56 25.13
N THR A 52 -24.02 3.45 25.63
CA THR A 52 -24.72 2.46 24.81
C THR A 52 -25.98 3.05 24.14
N LEU A 53 -26.78 3.82 24.87
CA LEU A 53 -27.98 4.48 24.33
C LEU A 53 -27.63 5.49 23.23
N ALA A 54 -26.61 6.33 23.47
CA ALA A 54 -26.12 7.29 22.49
C ALA A 54 -25.57 6.60 21.24
N MET A 55 -24.78 5.54 21.40
CA MET A 55 -24.23 4.77 20.29
C MET A 55 -25.34 4.07 19.49
N LEU A 56 -26.36 3.49 20.13
CA LEU A 56 -27.51 2.88 19.44
C LEU A 56 -28.32 3.91 18.66
N PHE A 57 -28.56 5.09 19.25
CA PHE A 57 -29.21 6.20 18.54
C PHE A 57 -28.39 6.64 17.33
N MET A 58 -27.06 6.78 17.48
CA MET A 58 -26.17 7.21 16.40
C MET A 58 -26.04 6.16 15.30
N ALA A 59 -26.00 4.88 15.65
CA ALA A 59 -26.04 3.79 14.68
C ALA A 59 -27.34 3.83 13.88
N PHE A 60 -28.50 3.95 14.55
CA PHE A 60 -29.80 4.05 13.89
C PHE A 60 -29.87 5.28 12.97
N ALA A 61 -29.51 6.46 13.47
CA ALA A 61 -29.57 7.72 12.75
C ALA A 61 -28.68 7.70 11.50
N ASN A 62 -27.44 7.24 11.62
CA ASN A 62 -26.50 7.19 10.49
C ASN A 62 -26.88 6.11 9.48
N ILE A 63 -27.29 4.91 9.91
CA ILE A 63 -27.77 3.86 8.99
C ILE A 63 -28.97 4.40 8.21
N TYR A 64 -29.93 5.00 8.91
CA TYR A 64 -31.13 5.55 8.28
C TYR A 64 -30.79 6.67 7.29
N ALA A 65 -29.97 7.65 7.68
CA ALA A 65 -29.56 8.76 6.83
C ALA A 65 -28.78 8.29 5.58
N THR A 66 -27.86 7.33 5.76
CA THR A 66 -27.03 6.78 4.67
C THR A 66 -27.87 5.99 3.68
N VAL A 67 -28.82 5.17 4.16
CA VAL A 67 -29.79 4.47 3.31
C VAL A 67 -30.73 5.44 2.59
N ALA A 68 -31.17 6.48 3.28
CA ALA A 68 -32.01 7.53 2.71
C ALA A 68 -31.30 8.25 1.56
N LEU A 69 -30.02 8.60 1.72
CA LEU A 69 -29.19 9.15 0.65
C LEU A 69 -29.08 8.19 -0.55
N SER A 70 -28.79 6.91 -0.27
CA SER A 70 -28.69 5.88 -1.32
C SER A 70 -29.98 5.78 -2.14
N ARG A 71 -31.15 5.82 -1.49
CA ARG A 71 -32.47 5.82 -2.15
C ARG A 71 -32.72 7.08 -2.98
N VAL A 72 -32.31 8.25 -2.50
CA VAL A 72 -32.41 9.51 -3.26
C VAL A 72 -31.60 9.42 -4.55
N ILE A 73 -30.38 8.89 -4.49
CA ILE A 73 -29.50 8.74 -5.65
C ILE A 73 -30.08 7.76 -6.68
N LEU A 74 -30.77 6.71 -6.25
CA LEU A 74 -31.41 5.75 -7.17
C LEU A 74 -32.53 6.36 -8.03
N VAL A 75 -33.11 7.48 -7.59
CA VAL A 75 -34.18 8.19 -8.31
C VAL A 75 -33.64 9.41 -9.07
N ALA A 76 -32.41 9.84 -8.78
CA ALA A 76 -31.79 10.97 -9.45
C ALA A 76 -31.51 10.68 -10.94
N PRO A 77 -31.60 11.69 -11.83
CA PRO A 77 -31.27 11.52 -13.24
C PRO A 77 -29.78 11.21 -13.44
N SER A 78 -29.42 10.59 -14.56
CA SER A 78 -28.04 10.19 -14.88
C SER A 78 -27.03 11.35 -14.98
N SER A 79 -27.51 12.60 -15.05
CA SER A 79 -26.68 13.81 -14.98
C SER A 79 -26.17 14.13 -13.56
N VAL A 80 -26.77 13.56 -12.51
CA VAL A 80 -26.41 13.77 -11.11
C VAL A 80 -25.36 12.75 -10.69
N LYS A 81 -24.08 13.15 -10.68
CA LYS A 81 -22.95 12.24 -10.43
C LYS A 81 -22.34 12.40 -9.03
N THR A 82 -22.31 13.61 -8.49
CA THR A 82 -21.67 13.92 -7.20
C THR A 82 -22.68 14.25 -6.11
N PHE A 83 -22.25 14.18 -4.84
CA PHE A 83 -23.10 14.60 -3.72
C PHE A 83 -23.58 16.06 -3.88
N SER A 84 -22.73 16.92 -4.42
CA SER A 84 -23.05 18.32 -4.75
C SER A 84 -24.16 18.44 -5.80
N ASP A 85 -24.13 17.60 -6.84
CA ASP A 85 -25.18 17.58 -7.87
C ASP A 85 -26.51 17.10 -7.28
N VAL A 86 -26.48 16.16 -6.32
CA VAL A 86 -27.70 15.74 -5.59
C VAL A 86 -28.28 16.94 -4.82
N GLY A 87 -27.42 17.71 -4.15
CA GLY A 87 -27.83 18.94 -3.48
C GLY A 87 -28.42 19.97 -4.45
N GLU A 88 -27.82 20.15 -5.63
CA GLU A 88 -28.33 21.04 -6.67
C GLU A 88 -29.70 20.59 -7.19
N TRP A 89 -29.86 19.30 -7.41
CA TRP A 89 -31.11 18.73 -7.92
C TRP A 89 -32.26 18.87 -6.91
N VAL A 90 -32.02 18.62 -5.62
CA VAL A 90 -33.09 18.59 -4.60
C VAL A 90 -33.44 19.98 -4.06
N LEU A 91 -32.44 20.82 -3.79
CA LEU A 91 -32.63 22.14 -3.15
C LEU A 91 -32.23 23.32 -4.06
N GLY A 92 -31.83 23.08 -5.30
CA GLY A 92 -31.31 24.12 -6.19
C GLY A 92 -29.90 24.58 -5.80
N LYS A 93 -29.52 25.77 -6.25
CA LYS A 93 -28.16 26.32 -6.05
C LYS A 93 -27.74 26.41 -4.58
N THR A 94 -28.69 26.62 -3.66
CA THR A 94 -28.42 26.65 -2.22
C THR A 94 -28.01 25.27 -1.70
N GLY A 95 -28.63 24.20 -2.17
CA GLY A 95 -28.23 22.83 -1.84
C GLY A 95 -26.83 22.50 -2.33
N ARG A 96 -26.49 22.90 -3.56
CA ARG A 96 -25.13 22.75 -4.10
C ARG A 96 -24.08 23.43 -3.20
N TYR A 97 -24.34 24.67 -2.79
CA TYR A 97 -23.45 25.43 -1.94
C TYR A 97 -23.30 24.79 -0.55
N LEU A 98 -24.41 24.37 0.07
CA LEU A 98 -24.40 23.70 1.37
C LEU A 98 -23.61 22.40 1.35
N VAL A 99 -23.83 21.55 0.34
CA VAL A 99 -23.06 20.29 0.19
C VAL A 99 -21.59 20.59 -0.05
N ASN A 100 -21.25 21.54 -0.95
CA ASN A 100 -19.85 21.87 -1.22
C ASN A 100 -19.10 22.37 0.02
N VAL A 101 -19.70 23.28 0.79
CA VAL A 101 -19.07 23.84 1.99
C VAL A 101 -18.91 22.78 3.07
N SER A 102 -19.96 22.02 3.35
CA SER A 102 -19.91 20.96 4.37
C SER A 102 -18.96 19.83 3.96
N GLN A 103 -18.96 19.42 2.69
CA GLN A 103 -18.03 18.43 2.17
C GLN A 103 -16.60 18.95 2.24
N LEU A 104 -16.31 20.17 1.79
CA LEU A 104 -14.97 20.78 1.89
C LEU A 104 -14.46 20.82 3.34
N LEU A 105 -15.34 21.07 4.31
CA LEU A 105 -14.97 21.05 5.72
C LEU A 105 -14.60 19.63 6.20
N VAL A 106 -15.35 18.59 5.78
CA VAL A 106 -14.98 17.18 6.01
C VAL A 106 -13.63 16.89 5.36
N CYS A 107 -13.42 17.34 4.12
CA CYS A 107 -12.17 17.16 3.37
C CYS A 107 -10.96 17.77 4.07
N LEU A 108 -11.14 18.85 4.84
CA LEU A 108 -10.05 19.53 5.52
C LEU A 108 -9.80 18.91 6.89
N LEU A 109 -10.84 18.75 7.71
CA LEU A 109 -10.67 18.39 9.11
C LEU A 109 -10.38 16.89 9.33
N LEU A 110 -11.09 16.00 8.63
CA LEU A 110 -10.94 14.56 8.84
C LEU A 110 -9.54 14.05 8.42
N PRO A 111 -9.01 14.40 7.24
CA PRO A 111 -7.63 14.08 6.88
C PRO A 111 -6.58 14.68 7.82
N CYS A 112 -6.83 15.88 8.38
CA CYS A 112 -5.94 16.45 9.39
C CYS A 112 -5.89 15.57 10.65
N ALA A 113 -7.03 15.06 11.12
CA ALA A 113 -7.08 14.14 12.25
C ALA A 113 -6.28 12.85 11.95
N PHE A 114 -6.40 12.28 10.75
CA PHE A 114 -5.60 11.13 10.34
C PHE A 114 -4.09 11.43 10.28
N LEU A 115 -3.68 12.61 9.80
CA LEU A 115 -2.27 13.01 9.78
C LEU A 115 -1.69 13.18 11.20
N VAL A 116 -2.45 13.78 12.12
CA VAL A 116 -2.04 13.95 13.53
C VAL A 116 -2.02 12.62 14.26
N LEU A 117 -3.02 11.75 14.03
CA LEU A 117 -3.01 10.41 14.61
C LEU A 117 -1.81 9.61 14.09
N GLY A 118 -1.61 9.57 12.77
CA GLY A 118 -0.51 8.85 12.14
C GLY A 118 0.87 9.33 12.61
N SER A 119 1.05 10.64 12.80
CA SER A 119 2.30 11.18 13.33
C SER A 119 2.55 10.78 14.78
N THR A 120 1.50 10.77 15.61
CA THR A 120 1.58 10.35 17.01
C THR A 120 1.90 8.86 17.12
N LEU A 121 1.35 8.03 16.23
CA LEU A 121 1.69 6.60 16.17
C LEU A 121 3.16 6.39 15.81
N LEU A 122 3.71 7.17 14.87
CA LEU A 122 5.13 7.10 14.50
C LEU A 122 6.05 7.62 15.60
N ASP A 123 5.62 8.65 16.34
CA ASP A 123 6.37 9.20 17.47
C ASP A 123 6.52 8.16 18.60
N VAL A 124 5.47 7.38 18.85
CA VAL A 124 5.51 6.26 19.81
C VAL A 124 6.30 5.05 19.29
N LEU A 125 6.19 4.73 17.99
CA LEU A 125 6.98 3.64 17.40
C LEU A 125 8.49 3.96 17.38
N PHE A 126 8.84 5.24 17.22
CA PHE A 126 10.22 5.72 17.10
C PHE A 126 10.46 6.89 18.06
N PRO A 127 10.48 6.63 19.38
CA PRO A 127 10.66 7.67 20.38
C PRO A 127 12.00 8.38 20.20
N ASP A 128 12.03 9.66 20.55
CA ASP A 128 13.22 10.55 20.51
C ASP A 128 13.95 10.64 19.16
N SER A 129 13.32 10.19 18.08
CA SER A 129 13.96 10.11 16.76
C SER A 129 13.79 11.40 15.96
N PHE A 130 12.57 11.93 15.91
CA PHE A 130 12.22 13.18 15.23
C PHE A 130 11.05 13.87 15.92
N SER A 131 10.88 15.17 15.69
CA SER A 131 9.70 15.90 16.20
C SER A 131 8.39 15.42 15.53
N GLN A 132 7.26 15.51 16.24
CA GLN A 132 5.93 15.23 15.70
C GLN A 132 5.63 15.96 14.37
N ILE A 133 6.15 17.19 14.17
CA ILE A 133 5.99 17.96 12.92
C ILE A 133 6.63 17.23 11.74
N PHE A 134 7.83 16.68 11.94
CA PHE A 134 8.49 15.86 10.92
C PHE A 134 7.65 14.63 10.58
N TRP A 135 7.10 13.95 11.60
CA TRP A 135 6.24 12.80 11.39
C TRP A 135 4.95 13.15 10.63
N ILE A 136 4.34 14.32 10.85
CA ILE A 136 3.18 14.78 10.05
C ILE A 136 3.56 14.91 8.57
N ILE A 137 4.72 15.52 8.29
CA ILE A 137 5.20 15.71 6.91
C ILE A 137 5.52 14.34 6.28
N PHE A 138 6.19 13.45 7.03
CA PHE A 138 6.53 12.11 6.57
C PHE A 138 5.28 11.26 6.28
N MET A 139 4.26 11.32 7.14
CA MET A 139 2.95 10.70 6.91
C MET A 139 2.31 11.21 5.61
N ALA A 140 2.33 12.52 5.36
CA ALA A 140 1.75 13.07 4.15
C ALA A 140 2.51 12.60 2.90
N ILE A 141 3.85 12.60 2.93
CA ILE A 141 4.70 12.13 1.82
C ILE A 141 4.45 10.66 1.51
N THR A 142 4.38 9.80 2.53
CA THR A 142 4.12 8.35 2.36
C THR A 142 2.71 8.07 1.84
N ALA A 143 1.74 8.94 2.12
CA ALA A 143 0.38 8.83 1.59
C ALA A 143 0.22 9.36 0.15
N VAL A 144 1.14 10.18 -0.37
CA VAL A 144 1.06 10.77 -1.73
C VAL A 144 0.83 9.71 -2.82
N PRO A 145 1.60 8.61 -2.89
CA PRO A 145 1.42 7.61 -3.97
C PRO A 145 0.00 7.05 -4.01
N ALA A 146 -0.58 6.74 -2.85
CA ALA A 146 -1.96 6.27 -2.74
C ALA A 146 -2.97 7.37 -3.11
N CYS A 147 -2.72 8.60 -2.68
CA CYS A 147 -3.57 9.77 -2.97
C CYS A 147 -3.56 10.18 -4.47
N LEU A 148 -2.53 9.80 -5.23
CA LEU A 148 -2.44 10.07 -6.67
C LEU A 148 -3.18 9.03 -7.53
N ILE A 149 -3.62 7.91 -6.96
CA ILE A 149 -4.42 6.91 -7.68
C ILE A 149 -5.82 7.51 -7.91
N PRO A 150 -6.30 7.62 -9.17
CA PRO A 150 -7.52 8.36 -9.47
C PRO A 150 -8.82 7.57 -9.24
N THR A 151 -8.78 6.30 -8.84
CA THR A 151 -9.98 5.44 -8.73
C THR A 151 -10.07 4.69 -7.40
N LEU A 152 -11.28 4.62 -6.82
CA LEU A 152 -11.55 3.83 -5.61
C LEU A 152 -11.62 2.32 -5.86
N LYS A 153 -11.86 1.88 -7.11
CA LYS A 153 -11.87 0.45 -7.46
C LYS A 153 -10.51 -0.22 -7.20
N ALA A 154 -9.42 0.46 -7.54
CA ALA A 154 -8.07 0.02 -7.20
C ALA A 154 -7.83 0.04 -5.67
N ALA A 155 -8.45 0.98 -4.95
CA ALA A 155 -8.37 1.09 -3.50
C ALA A 155 -9.22 0.07 -2.73
N ALA A 156 -10.20 -0.59 -3.35
CA ALA A 156 -11.10 -1.52 -2.65
C ALA A 156 -10.36 -2.73 -2.05
N THR A 157 -9.39 -3.29 -2.77
CA THR A 157 -8.53 -4.38 -2.25
C THR A 157 -7.64 -3.91 -1.10
N VAL A 158 -7.17 -2.66 -1.19
CA VAL A 158 -6.35 -2.03 -0.16
C VAL A 158 -7.20 -1.72 1.09
N ALA A 159 -8.46 -1.32 0.91
CA ALA A 159 -9.38 -1.06 2.00
C ALA A 159 -9.67 -2.31 2.86
N PHE A 160 -9.71 -3.50 2.27
CA PHE A 160 -9.79 -4.76 3.03
C PHE A 160 -8.61 -4.93 3.99
N ILE A 161 -7.39 -4.66 3.53
CA ILE A 161 -6.17 -4.72 4.35
C ILE A 161 -6.25 -3.70 5.48
N GLY A 162 -6.65 -2.45 5.17
CA GLY A 162 -6.83 -1.40 6.16
C GLY A 162 -7.87 -1.77 7.23
N CYS A 163 -8.98 -2.39 6.84
CA CYS A 163 -10.01 -2.87 7.75
C CYS A 163 -9.47 -3.97 8.68
N MET A 164 -8.73 -4.94 8.13
CA MET A 164 -8.10 -5.99 8.92
C MET A 164 -7.06 -5.42 9.89
N GLY A 165 -6.28 -4.43 9.45
CA GLY A 165 -5.31 -3.71 10.28
C GLY A 165 -5.97 -3.09 11.51
N THR A 166 -7.09 -2.38 11.35
CA THR A 166 -7.82 -1.84 12.51
C THR A 166 -8.29 -2.92 13.46
N ILE A 167 -8.94 -3.97 12.93
CA ILE A 167 -9.50 -5.03 13.78
C ILE A 167 -8.40 -5.68 14.61
N ILE A 168 -7.24 -5.96 13.99
CA ILE A 168 -6.09 -6.53 14.70
C ILE A 168 -5.56 -5.53 15.74
N ALA A 169 -5.38 -4.26 15.39
CA ALA A 169 -4.89 -3.24 16.31
C ALA A 169 -5.81 -3.06 17.53
N ASP A 170 -7.12 -3.02 17.32
CA ASP A 170 -8.11 -2.87 18.38
C ASP A 170 -8.14 -4.12 19.28
N VAL A 171 -8.11 -5.32 18.69
CA VAL A 171 -8.08 -6.57 19.46
C VAL A 171 -6.81 -6.67 20.30
N VAL A 172 -5.64 -6.36 19.74
CA VAL A 172 -4.39 -6.36 20.49
C VAL A 172 -4.42 -5.28 21.57
N GLY A 173 -4.88 -4.07 21.27
CA GLY A 173 -4.96 -2.97 22.23
C GLY A 173 -5.89 -3.28 23.41
N VAL A 174 -7.10 -3.78 23.15
CA VAL A 174 -8.03 -4.24 24.19
C VAL A 174 -7.42 -5.40 24.99
N SER A 175 -6.79 -6.38 24.31
CA SER A 175 -6.20 -7.53 24.98
C SER A 175 -5.07 -7.14 25.92
N VAL A 176 -4.21 -6.19 25.53
CA VAL A 176 -3.16 -5.63 26.40
C VAL A 176 -3.78 -4.93 27.59
N LEU A 177 -4.77 -4.06 27.37
CA LEU A 177 -5.45 -3.34 28.44
C LEU A 177 -6.10 -4.30 29.46
N GLU A 178 -6.86 -5.28 28.98
CA GLU A 178 -7.49 -6.29 29.84
C GLU A 178 -6.49 -7.22 30.51
N TRP A 179 -5.32 -7.49 29.88
CA TRP A 179 -4.27 -8.32 30.46
C TRP A 179 -3.54 -7.61 31.59
N GLU A 180 -3.14 -6.36 31.39
CA GLU A 180 -2.38 -5.61 32.38
C GLU A 180 -3.24 -5.20 33.57
N MET A 181 -4.54 -4.93 33.37
CA MET A 181 -5.44 -4.57 34.47
C MET A 181 -5.95 -5.77 35.28
N ARG A 182 -5.51 -7.01 35.02
CA ARG A 182 -6.09 -8.20 35.67
C ARG A 182 -6.07 -8.16 37.19
N GLY A 183 -7.21 -8.45 37.79
CA GLY A 183 -7.36 -8.44 39.25
C GLY A 183 -7.69 -7.06 39.82
N HIS A 184 -7.95 -6.08 38.96
CA HIS A 184 -8.47 -4.77 39.36
C HIS A 184 -9.79 -4.90 40.15
N PRO A 185 -10.04 -4.04 41.15
CA PRO A 185 -11.37 -3.87 41.73
C PRO A 185 -12.32 -3.27 40.69
N THR A 186 -13.62 -3.24 40.95
CA THR A 186 -14.61 -2.64 40.03
C THR A 186 -14.16 -1.25 39.57
N ALA A 187 -13.99 -1.07 38.26
CA ALA A 187 -13.46 0.16 37.67
C ALA A 187 -14.33 1.38 38.05
N PRO A 188 -13.73 2.56 38.27
CA PRO A 188 -14.45 3.74 38.72
C PRO A 188 -15.44 4.22 37.65
N SER A 189 -16.66 4.55 38.10
CA SER A 189 -17.70 5.13 37.24
C SER A 189 -17.44 6.62 37.03
N PRO A 190 -17.73 7.16 35.82
CA PRO A 190 -17.60 8.59 35.58
C PRO A 190 -18.62 9.42 36.35
N ASP A 191 -18.30 10.69 36.60
CA ASP A 191 -19.24 11.64 37.19
C ASP A 191 -20.21 12.18 36.13
N ILE A 192 -21.29 11.44 35.89
CA ILE A 192 -22.18 11.64 34.73
C ILE A 192 -22.84 13.02 34.78
N SER A 193 -22.38 13.89 33.89
CA SER A 193 -23.03 15.18 33.60
C SER A 193 -23.69 15.17 32.22
N LEU A 194 -24.76 15.96 32.07
CA LEU A 194 -25.41 16.15 30.75
C LEU A 194 -24.42 16.70 29.71
N HIS A 195 -23.47 17.53 30.13
CA HIS A 195 -22.40 18.04 29.28
C HIS A 195 -21.49 16.92 28.74
N GLN A 196 -21.03 16.00 29.58
CA GLN A 196 -20.18 14.88 29.14
C GLN A 196 -20.92 13.93 28.17
N VAL A 197 -22.19 13.63 28.44
CA VAL A 197 -23.02 12.80 27.55
C VAL A 197 -23.21 13.47 26.19
N LEU A 198 -23.48 14.78 26.16
CA LEU A 198 -23.64 15.53 24.91
C LEU A 198 -22.33 15.63 24.14
N THR A 199 -21.20 15.88 24.80
CA THR A 199 -19.91 16.07 24.10
C THR A 199 -19.38 14.77 23.48
N ALA A 200 -19.76 13.59 23.98
CA ALA A 200 -19.51 12.30 23.31
C ALA A 200 -20.18 12.18 21.92
N PHE A 201 -21.18 13.01 21.62
CA PHE A 201 -21.85 13.03 20.30
C PHE A 201 -20.90 13.40 19.16
N GLY A 202 -19.90 14.26 19.39
CA GLY A 202 -18.92 14.66 18.38
C GLY A 202 -18.17 13.46 17.84
N ASN A 203 -17.42 12.77 18.71
CA ASN A 203 -16.72 11.53 18.39
C ASN A 203 -17.65 10.44 17.81
N LEU A 204 -18.85 10.24 18.37
CA LEU A 204 -19.80 9.26 17.83
C LEU A 204 -20.26 9.62 16.41
N SER A 205 -20.49 10.90 16.12
CA SER A 205 -20.88 11.36 14.78
C SER A 205 -19.76 11.13 13.77
N LEU A 206 -18.52 11.45 14.14
CA LEU A 206 -17.34 11.18 13.32
C LEU A 206 -17.21 9.69 12.98
N ALA A 207 -17.36 8.81 13.98
CA ALA A 207 -17.17 7.37 13.82
C ALA A 207 -18.11 6.73 12.79
N TYR A 208 -19.29 7.31 12.55
CA TYR A 208 -20.27 6.82 11.58
C TYR A 208 -20.29 7.62 10.26
N GLY A 209 -19.31 8.50 10.03
CA GLY A 209 -19.29 9.50 8.96
C GLY A 209 -19.07 9.00 7.52
N VAL A 210 -19.67 7.88 7.11
CA VAL A 210 -19.43 7.24 5.80
C VAL A 210 -20.27 7.80 4.65
N ALA A 211 -21.35 8.54 4.93
CA ALA A 211 -22.33 8.94 3.91
C ALA A 211 -21.72 9.76 2.75
N VAL A 212 -20.65 10.51 3.01
CA VAL A 212 -19.93 11.31 2.00
C VAL A 212 -19.33 10.45 0.89
N LEU A 213 -19.00 9.18 1.16
CA LEU A 213 -18.42 8.26 0.17
C LEU A 213 -19.47 7.47 -0.61
N ILE A 214 -20.73 7.43 -0.14
CA ILE A 214 -21.78 6.60 -0.73
C ILE A 214 -22.09 6.93 -2.18
N PRO A 215 -22.16 8.21 -2.62
CA PRO A 215 -22.39 8.52 -4.04
C PRO A 215 -21.35 7.90 -4.96
N ASP A 216 -20.07 7.94 -4.57
CA ASP A 216 -18.98 7.35 -5.35
C ASP A 216 -19.00 5.82 -5.31
N LEU A 217 -19.20 5.21 -4.14
CA LEU A 217 -19.30 3.76 -3.99
C LEU A 217 -20.51 3.19 -4.74
N GLN A 218 -21.65 3.88 -4.70
CA GLN A 218 -22.87 3.46 -5.39
C GLN A 218 -22.74 3.57 -6.90
N ARG A 219 -22.03 4.59 -7.40
CA ARG A 219 -21.73 4.75 -8.83
C ARG A 219 -20.82 3.63 -9.36
N GLN A 220 -19.91 3.14 -8.52
CA GLN A 220 -18.97 2.06 -8.88
C GLN A 220 -19.56 0.65 -8.70
N HIS A 221 -20.74 0.53 -8.10
CA HIS A 221 -21.42 -0.74 -7.89
C HIS A 221 -22.17 -1.14 -9.17
N SER A 222 -21.93 -2.35 -9.66
CA SER A 222 -22.57 -2.91 -10.86
C SER A 222 -24.09 -3.10 -10.65
N GLN A 223 -24.57 -3.17 -9.40
CA GLN A 223 -26.00 -3.24 -9.06
C GLN A 223 -26.37 -2.21 -7.98
N PRO A 224 -26.49 -0.92 -8.33
CA PRO A 224 -26.69 0.15 -7.35
C PRO A 224 -27.97 -0.02 -6.52
N LYS A 225 -28.99 -0.71 -7.06
CA LYS A 225 -30.24 -1.05 -6.33
C LYS A 225 -30.01 -1.92 -5.09
N ARG A 226 -28.85 -2.58 -4.96
CA ARG A 226 -28.48 -3.38 -3.76
C ARG A 226 -27.85 -2.53 -2.66
N MET A 227 -27.32 -1.35 -2.99
CA MET A 227 -26.54 -0.52 -2.07
C MET A 227 -27.22 -0.25 -0.71
N PRO A 228 -28.55 0.02 -0.62
CA PRO A 228 -29.22 0.16 0.67
C PRO A 228 -29.03 -1.05 1.61
N ARG A 229 -29.02 -2.27 1.07
CA ARG A 229 -28.82 -3.49 1.87
C ARG A 229 -27.37 -3.63 2.32
N VAL A 230 -26.42 -3.33 1.43
CA VAL A 230 -24.98 -3.35 1.70
C VAL A 230 -24.64 -2.39 2.84
N ILE A 231 -25.21 -1.18 2.82
CA ILE A 231 -25.05 -0.17 3.88
C ILE A 231 -25.54 -0.68 5.23
N VAL A 232 -26.77 -1.22 5.30
CA VAL A 232 -27.36 -1.71 6.56
C VAL A 232 -26.52 -2.83 7.16
N VAL A 233 -26.07 -3.78 6.34
CA VAL A 233 -25.23 -4.90 6.80
C VAL A 233 -23.87 -4.39 7.27
N SER A 234 -23.21 -3.54 6.50
CA SER A 234 -21.85 -3.04 6.80
C SER A 234 -21.80 -2.21 8.07
N LEU A 235 -22.67 -1.20 8.17
CA LEU A 235 -22.76 -0.33 9.34
C LEU A 235 -23.27 -1.10 10.57
N GLY A 236 -24.16 -2.07 10.39
CA GLY A 236 -24.61 -2.94 11.48
C GLY A 236 -23.50 -3.81 12.06
N ILE A 237 -22.67 -4.42 11.21
CA ILE A 237 -21.47 -5.17 11.63
C ILE A 237 -20.49 -4.23 12.35
N GLY A 238 -20.24 -3.05 11.79
CA GLY A 238 -19.39 -2.03 12.41
C GLY A 238 -19.89 -1.61 13.79
N SER A 239 -21.19 -1.35 13.96
CA SER A 239 -21.80 -1.01 15.25
C SER A 239 -21.63 -2.13 16.29
N ALA A 240 -21.78 -3.39 15.89
CA ALA A 240 -21.57 -4.51 16.79
C ALA A 240 -20.10 -4.59 17.24
N PHE A 241 -19.16 -4.33 16.33
CA PHE A 241 -17.74 -4.26 16.65
C PHE A 241 -17.41 -3.09 17.57
N PHE A 242 -17.96 -1.89 17.31
CA PHE A 242 -17.79 -0.71 18.16
C PHE A 242 -18.25 -0.97 19.59
N LEU A 243 -19.41 -1.61 19.75
CA LEU A 243 -19.93 -1.98 21.07
C LEU A 243 -19.01 -2.95 21.80
N ALA A 244 -18.50 -3.96 21.09
CA ALA A 244 -17.59 -4.95 21.68
C ALA A 244 -16.31 -4.29 22.20
N VAL A 245 -15.66 -3.45 21.38
CA VAL A 245 -14.44 -2.72 21.76
C VAL A 245 -14.74 -1.74 22.90
N ALA A 246 -15.87 -1.02 22.85
CA ALA A 246 -16.27 -0.08 23.89
C ALA A 246 -16.42 -0.75 25.27
N ILE A 247 -17.17 -1.86 25.32
CA ILE A 247 -17.43 -2.59 26.57
C ILE A 247 -16.12 -3.18 27.09
N ALA A 248 -15.36 -3.87 26.24
CA ALA A 248 -14.12 -4.52 26.64
C ALA A 248 -13.09 -3.50 27.19
N GLY A 249 -12.91 -2.37 26.49
CA GLY A 249 -12.05 -1.30 26.98
C GLY A 249 -12.55 -0.67 28.30
N TYR A 250 -13.85 -0.36 28.39
CA TYR A 250 -14.43 0.29 29.58
C TYR A 250 -14.37 -0.60 30.83
N VAL A 251 -14.56 -1.92 30.70
CA VAL A 251 -14.50 -2.84 31.83
C VAL A 251 -13.13 -2.79 32.53
N ALA A 252 -12.05 -2.64 31.77
CA ALA A 252 -10.70 -2.56 32.31
C ALA A 252 -10.31 -1.14 32.78
N GLY A 253 -10.59 -0.10 31.99
CA GLY A 253 -10.10 1.26 32.27
C GLY A 253 -11.06 2.20 33.01
N GLY A 254 -12.36 1.93 33.01
CA GLY A 254 -13.37 2.80 33.63
C GLY A 254 -13.36 4.23 33.08
N CYS A 255 -13.53 5.22 33.97
CA CYS A 255 -13.45 6.65 33.62
C CYS A 255 -12.03 7.16 33.31
N GLN A 256 -10.98 6.37 33.57
CA GLN A 256 -9.57 6.75 33.39
C GLN A 256 -9.02 6.48 31.98
N LEU A 257 -9.86 6.00 31.06
CA LEU A 257 -9.45 5.81 29.67
C LEU A 257 -9.15 7.15 29.01
N SER A 258 -8.03 7.20 28.29
CA SER A 258 -7.74 8.33 27.42
C SER A 258 -8.66 8.31 26.20
N ALA A 259 -8.67 9.40 25.45
CA ALA A 259 -9.64 9.53 24.38
C ALA A 259 -9.37 8.68 23.12
N ASN A 260 -8.26 7.96 23.11
CA ASN A 260 -7.95 6.93 22.14
C ASN A 260 -7.50 5.67 22.89
N LEU A 261 -8.03 4.50 22.54
CA LEU A 261 -7.66 3.23 23.16
C LEU A 261 -6.14 3.00 23.18
N LEU A 262 -5.44 3.25 22.08
CA LEU A 262 -3.99 3.04 21.99
C LEU A 262 -3.21 3.99 22.91
N PHE A 263 -3.69 5.22 23.08
CA PHE A 263 -3.09 6.19 23.99
C PHE A 263 -3.32 5.84 25.47
N SER A 264 -4.21 4.89 25.76
CA SER A 264 -4.47 4.42 27.12
C SER A 264 -3.53 3.31 27.55
N ILE A 265 -3.00 2.53 26.59
CA ILE A 265 -2.14 1.37 26.89
C ILE A 265 -0.66 1.74 26.99
N VAL A 266 -0.23 2.87 26.43
CA VAL A 266 1.17 3.31 26.44
C VAL A 266 1.27 4.80 26.70
N ASN A 267 2.37 5.22 27.32
CA ASN A 267 2.69 6.62 27.49
C ASN A 267 3.24 7.19 26.16
N ILE A 268 2.59 8.23 25.64
CA ILE A 268 2.93 8.80 24.32
C ILE A 268 4.28 9.53 24.34
N SER A 269 4.65 10.14 25.48
CA SER A 269 5.90 10.89 25.60
C SER A 269 7.12 10.00 25.79
N ASP A 270 6.96 8.89 26.51
CA ASP A 270 8.01 7.89 26.72
C ASP A 270 7.36 6.50 26.75
N PRO A 271 7.44 5.71 25.67
CA PRO A 271 6.85 4.38 25.60
C PRO A 271 7.40 3.38 26.61
N SER A 272 8.57 3.66 27.21
CA SER A 272 9.19 2.82 28.25
C SER A 272 8.74 3.18 29.67
N ALA A 273 8.14 4.35 29.85
CA ALA A 273 7.55 4.78 31.11
C ALA A 273 6.17 4.14 31.33
N PRO A 274 5.70 4.05 32.59
CA PRO A 274 4.34 3.63 32.88
C PRO A 274 3.31 4.44 32.07
N SER A 275 2.30 3.75 31.55
CA SER A 275 1.14 4.36 30.90
C SER A 275 0.40 5.30 31.85
N ALA A 276 -0.56 6.07 31.35
CA ALA A 276 -1.42 6.89 32.22
C ALA A 276 -2.08 6.03 33.31
N LEU A 277 -2.40 4.77 33.01
CA LEU A 277 -2.98 3.79 33.93
C LEU A 277 -1.95 3.12 34.87
N GLY A 278 -0.67 3.50 34.78
CA GLY A 278 0.38 3.12 35.73
C GLY A 278 1.03 1.75 35.51
N PHE A 279 0.77 1.08 34.38
CA PHE A 279 1.44 -0.17 33.99
C PHE A 279 2.39 0.03 32.81
N VAL A 280 3.39 -0.85 32.67
CA VAL A 280 4.26 -0.91 31.49
C VAL A 280 3.84 -2.12 30.65
N PRO A 281 3.25 -1.92 29.46
CA PRO A 281 2.75 -3.03 28.64
C PRO A 281 3.89 -3.83 28.01
N ASN A 282 3.56 -5.03 27.51
CA ASN A 282 4.46 -5.76 26.62
C ASN A 282 4.78 -4.93 25.35
N HIS A 283 6.06 -4.60 25.17
CA HIS A 283 6.56 -3.75 24.09
C HIS A 283 6.18 -4.25 22.69
N GLY A 284 6.34 -5.56 22.43
CA GLY A 284 5.99 -6.17 21.14
C GLY A 284 4.51 -6.04 20.82
N ALA A 285 3.62 -6.26 21.79
CA ALA A 285 2.18 -6.12 21.57
C ALA A 285 1.77 -4.69 21.21
N VAL A 286 2.35 -3.68 21.88
CA VAL A 286 2.12 -2.26 21.55
C VAL A 286 2.59 -1.95 20.13
N ILE A 287 3.81 -2.36 19.76
CA ILE A 287 4.35 -2.14 18.41
C ILE A 287 3.42 -2.74 17.36
N MET A 288 2.94 -3.97 17.55
CA MET A 288 2.02 -4.60 16.58
C MET A 288 0.73 -3.80 16.42
N ALA A 289 0.10 -3.37 17.52
CA ALA A 289 -1.12 -2.58 17.46
C ALA A 289 -0.89 -1.25 16.73
N TYR A 290 0.22 -0.58 17.01
CA TYR A 290 0.59 0.70 16.40
C TYR A 290 0.94 0.56 14.92
N MET A 291 1.67 -0.48 14.51
CA MET A 291 2.00 -0.74 13.11
C MET A 291 0.76 -1.04 12.26
N PHE A 292 -0.15 -1.88 12.76
CA PHE A 292 -1.39 -2.19 12.03
C PHE A 292 -2.33 -0.99 11.97
N MET A 293 -2.39 -0.17 13.03
CA MET A 293 -3.14 1.07 12.99
C MET A 293 -2.52 2.09 12.04
N HIS A 294 -1.19 2.22 12.00
CA HIS A 294 -0.49 3.08 11.05
C HIS A 294 -0.78 2.66 9.60
N LEU A 295 -0.72 1.36 9.30
CA LEU A 295 -1.11 0.82 8.00
C LEU A 295 -2.53 1.22 7.61
N HIS A 296 -3.49 1.08 8.54
CA HIS A 296 -4.86 1.52 8.33
C HIS A 296 -4.95 3.03 8.03
N VAL A 297 -4.29 3.87 8.82
CA VAL A 297 -4.31 5.34 8.67
C VAL A 297 -3.81 5.75 7.28
N VAL A 298 -2.72 5.17 6.79
CA VAL A 298 -2.18 5.47 5.44
C VAL A 298 -3.18 5.09 4.34
N ILE A 299 -3.85 3.94 4.49
CA ILE A 299 -4.83 3.45 3.51
C ILE A 299 -6.08 4.33 3.52
N VAL A 300 -6.68 4.56 4.70
CA VAL A 300 -7.94 5.29 4.84
C VAL A 300 -7.81 6.74 4.41
N LEU A 301 -6.66 7.37 4.69
CA LEU A 301 -6.38 8.74 4.27
C LEU A 301 -6.56 8.91 2.76
N SER A 302 -6.08 7.97 1.93
CA SER A 302 -6.25 8.02 0.48
C SER A 302 -7.72 7.85 0.05
N THR A 303 -8.46 6.93 0.67
CA THR A 303 -9.88 6.69 0.33
C THR A 303 -10.77 7.87 0.73
N VAL A 304 -10.52 8.50 1.87
CA VAL A 304 -11.27 9.67 2.35
C VAL A 304 -10.96 10.90 1.51
N LEU A 305 -9.74 11.03 0.98
CA LEU A 305 -9.33 12.15 0.14
C LEU A 305 -9.81 12.09 -1.31
N GLN A 306 -10.30 10.93 -1.78
CA GLN A 306 -10.68 10.75 -3.16
C GLN A 306 -11.94 11.54 -3.60
N PRO A 307 -13.09 11.53 -2.87
CA PRO A 307 -14.20 12.44 -3.19
C PRO A 307 -13.83 13.93 -3.16
N PRO A 308 -13.06 14.41 -2.16
CA PRO A 308 -12.50 15.77 -2.15
C PRO A 308 -11.68 16.12 -3.40
N PHE A 309 -10.77 15.23 -3.81
CA PHE A 309 -9.94 15.45 -5.00
C PHE A 309 -10.80 15.54 -6.25
N TYR A 310 -11.75 14.61 -6.43
CA TYR A 310 -12.66 14.62 -7.56
C TYR A 310 -13.48 15.93 -7.62
N MET A 311 -13.97 16.40 -6.47
CA MET A 311 -14.68 17.67 -6.37
C MET A 311 -13.77 18.86 -6.73
N ALA A 312 -12.55 18.90 -6.19
CA ALA A 312 -11.59 19.98 -6.46
C ALA A 312 -11.17 20.00 -7.93
N GLU A 313 -10.92 18.84 -8.55
CA GLU A 313 -10.61 18.70 -9.97
C GLU A 313 -11.75 19.26 -10.84
N ARG A 314 -13.00 18.94 -10.50
CA ARG A 314 -14.17 19.46 -11.21
C ARG A 314 -14.37 20.96 -11.03
N LEU A 315 -14.14 21.49 -9.83
CA LEU A 315 -14.34 22.91 -9.51
C LEU A 315 -13.23 23.81 -10.06
N ILE A 316 -11.97 23.42 -9.90
CA ILE A 316 -10.79 24.25 -10.21
C ILE A 316 -10.30 24.00 -11.63
N LEU A 317 -10.19 22.74 -12.05
CA LEU A 317 -9.66 22.38 -13.37
C LEU A 317 -10.76 22.25 -14.43
N GLY A 318 -12.02 22.16 -14.00
CA GLY A 318 -13.16 21.97 -14.90
C GLY A 318 -13.18 20.61 -15.59
N MET A 319 -12.45 19.63 -15.05
CA MET A 319 -12.46 18.24 -15.50
C MET A 319 -13.82 17.57 -15.19
N HIS A 320 -14.14 16.45 -15.85
CA HIS A 320 -15.38 15.69 -15.63
C HIS A 320 -16.69 16.45 -15.95
N LYS A 321 -16.65 17.38 -16.92
CA LYS A 321 -17.83 18.06 -17.47
C LYS A 321 -18.29 17.32 -18.72
N ASP A 322 -19.55 16.88 -18.77
CA ASP A 322 -20.09 16.22 -19.97
C ASP A 322 -20.24 17.24 -21.12
N PRO A 323 -19.79 16.90 -22.36
CA PRO A 323 -19.93 17.77 -23.54
C PRO A 323 -21.40 18.01 -23.97
N VAL A 324 -22.36 17.25 -23.42
CA VAL A 324 -23.81 17.40 -23.71
C VAL A 324 -24.39 18.68 -23.10
N ALA A 325 -23.73 19.29 -22.11
CA ALA A 325 -24.19 20.53 -21.48
C ALA A 325 -24.02 21.78 -22.37
N VAL A 326 -23.22 21.71 -23.44
CA VAL A 326 -23.01 22.86 -24.35
C VAL A 326 -24.11 22.95 -25.42
N SER A 327 -24.81 21.86 -25.74
CA SER A 327 -25.89 21.85 -26.73
C SER A 327 -27.29 22.15 -26.17
N ILE A 328 -27.48 22.20 -24.85
CA ILE A 328 -28.79 22.46 -24.21
C ILE A 328 -28.93 23.93 -23.77
N GLN A 329 -27.98 24.80 -24.11
CA GLN A 329 -28.09 26.22 -23.75
C GLN A 329 -29.02 27.03 -24.68
N GLN A 330 -29.81 26.38 -25.55
CA GLN A 330 -30.65 27.07 -26.53
C GLN A 330 -32.14 26.71 -26.58
N GLU A 331 -32.66 25.88 -25.68
CA GLU A 331 -34.12 25.77 -25.51
C GLU A 331 -34.50 25.75 -24.03
N LYS A 332 -35.19 26.81 -23.58
CA LYS A 332 -36.06 26.75 -22.41
C LYS A 332 -37.31 25.98 -22.82
N PRO A 333 -37.72 24.92 -22.10
CA PRO A 333 -39.12 24.56 -21.98
C PRO A 333 -39.67 25.09 -20.67
N GLU A 334 -40.94 25.47 -20.76
CA GLU A 334 -41.75 26.02 -19.71
C GLU A 334 -42.03 25.02 -18.58
N GLU A 335 -42.47 25.63 -17.51
CA GLU A 335 -42.95 25.13 -16.24
C GLU A 335 -43.95 23.96 -16.37
N ASN A 336 -43.76 22.96 -15.49
CA ASN A 336 -44.75 21.97 -15.04
C ASN A 336 -44.93 20.64 -15.84
N ASP A 337 -45.09 19.55 -15.08
CA ASP A 337 -45.83 18.31 -15.44
C ASP A 337 -45.11 17.06 -16.04
N GLY A 338 -43.79 16.89 -15.86
CA GLY A 338 -43.09 15.63 -16.21
C GLY A 338 -43.17 14.48 -15.18
N TRP A 339 -43.86 14.67 -14.05
CA TRP A 339 -43.81 13.75 -12.91
C TRP A 339 -44.82 12.59 -12.96
N GLU A 340 -45.88 12.71 -13.78
CA GLU A 340 -46.94 11.69 -13.84
C GLU A 340 -46.64 10.56 -14.83
N GLU A 341 -45.90 10.82 -15.91
CA GLU A 341 -45.58 9.83 -16.95
C GLU A 341 -44.54 8.79 -16.48
N LEU A 342 -43.68 9.16 -15.52
CA LEU A 342 -42.74 8.24 -14.84
C LEU A 342 -43.42 7.43 -13.72
N ARG A 343 -44.54 7.92 -13.18
CA ARG A 343 -45.36 7.23 -12.17
C ARG A 343 -46.19 6.10 -12.79
N GLU A 344 -46.64 6.27 -14.03
CA GLU A 344 -47.45 5.26 -14.72
C GLU A 344 -46.65 4.01 -15.10
N LYS A 345 -45.37 4.16 -15.50
CA LYS A 345 -44.47 3.04 -15.84
C LYS A 345 -44.05 2.17 -14.66
N MET A 346 -44.30 2.60 -13.43
CA MET A 346 -44.03 1.81 -12.22
C MET A 346 -45.30 1.23 -11.55
N SER A 347 -46.51 1.61 -11.99
CA SER A 347 -47.76 1.17 -11.32
C SER A 347 -48.53 0.04 -12.01
N THR A 348 -48.17 -0.36 -13.24
CA THR A 348 -48.85 -1.45 -13.94
C THR A 348 -48.31 -2.84 -13.55
N ASN A 349 -48.61 -3.26 -12.33
CA ASN A 349 -48.74 -4.66 -11.97
C ASN A 349 -50.21 -4.92 -11.59
N GLY A 350 -51.02 -5.27 -12.61
CA GLY A 350 -52.41 -5.70 -12.47
C GLY A 350 -52.69 -6.90 -13.40
N PRO A 351 -53.65 -7.79 -13.05
CA PRO A 351 -53.61 -9.20 -13.39
C PRO A 351 -54.05 -9.47 -14.84
N VAL A 352 -53.25 -10.20 -15.61
CA VAL A 352 -53.68 -10.75 -16.90
C VAL A 352 -54.22 -12.17 -16.68
N THR A 353 -55.54 -12.25 -16.60
CA THR A 353 -56.30 -13.47 -16.89
C THR A 353 -56.24 -13.76 -18.40
N SER A 354 -55.65 -14.90 -18.79
CA SER A 354 -56.24 -15.84 -19.76
C SER A 354 -55.28 -17.01 -19.97
N VAL A 355 -55.68 -18.15 -19.40
CA VAL A 355 -55.13 -19.46 -19.71
C VAL A 355 -55.85 -19.95 -20.95
N THR A 356 -55.13 -20.08 -22.06
CA THR A 356 -55.17 -21.19 -23.05
C THR A 356 -54.20 -20.87 -24.18
N ASP A 357 -53.49 -21.89 -24.68
CA ASP A 357 -52.65 -21.90 -25.90
C ASP A 357 -51.15 -21.56 -25.80
N ARG A 358 -50.44 -22.07 -24.78
CA ARG A 358 -48.96 -22.19 -24.87
C ARG A 358 -48.33 -23.50 -24.41
N ALA A 359 -49.13 -24.55 -24.18
CA ALA A 359 -48.63 -25.88 -23.76
C ALA A 359 -47.98 -26.72 -24.89
N ALA A 360 -47.58 -26.11 -26.00
CA ALA A 360 -47.06 -26.84 -27.18
C ALA A 360 -45.74 -26.28 -27.74
N ARG A 361 -44.98 -25.50 -26.96
CA ARG A 361 -43.65 -25.00 -27.39
C ARG A 361 -42.50 -25.26 -26.40
N ASP A 362 -42.72 -26.04 -25.35
CA ASP A 362 -41.73 -26.26 -24.29
C ASP A 362 -41.03 -27.64 -24.37
N LEU A 363 -40.71 -28.11 -25.58
CA LEU A 363 -39.96 -29.37 -25.75
C LEU A 363 -38.63 -29.23 -26.49
N GLU A 364 -38.14 -28.01 -26.72
CA GLU A 364 -36.91 -27.81 -27.51
C GLU A 364 -36.08 -26.57 -27.11
N SER A 365 -35.86 -26.32 -25.81
CA SER A 365 -34.92 -25.25 -25.38
C SER A 365 -34.05 -25.56 -24.14
N ASN A 366 -34.02 -26.80 -23.64
CA ASN A 366 -33.23 -27.17 -22.45
C ASN A 366 -31.72 -27.35 -22.70
N ALA A 367 -31.12 -26.62 -23.64
CA ALA A 367 -29.67 -26.57 -23.84
C ALA A 367 -29.09 -25.15 -23.96
N ASP A 368 -29.91 -24.10 -24.05
CA ASP A 368 -29.45 -22.71 -24.31
C ASP A 368 -29.32 -21.83 -23.04
N SER A 369 -29.78 -22.29 -21.88
CA SER A 369 -29.89 -21.43 -20.69
C SER A 369 -28.56 -21.11 -19.97
N ASP A 370 -27.52 -21.92 -20.17
CA ASP A 370 -26.21 -21.68 -19.56
C ASP A 370 -25.36 -20.69 -20.37
N ILE A 371 -25.56 -20.62 -21.69
CA ILE A 371 -24.87 -19.69 -22.59
C ILE A 371 -25.43 -18.27 -22.43
N ASP A 372 -26.74 -18.12 -22.27
CA ASP A 372 -27.38 -16.80 -22.08
C ASP A 372 -27.07 -16.15 -20.71
N THR A 373 -26.80 -16.96 -19.68
CA THR A 373 -26.47 -16.43 -18.35
C THR A 373 -25.01 -15.93 -18.30
N LEU A 374 -24.09 -16.63 -18.99
CA LEU A 374 -22.71 -16.20 -19.20
C LEU A 374 -22.61 -14.99 -20.14
N SER A 375 -23.39 -14.96 -21.23
CA SER A 375 -23.37 -13.84 -22.19
C SER A 375 -23.83 -12.52 -21.56
N ASN A 376 -24.84 -12.59 -20.68
CA ASN A 376 -25.32 -11.42 -19.93
C ASN A 376 -24.36 -10.95 -18.82
N SER A 377 -23.53 -11.84 -18.26
CA SER A 377 -22.46 -11.47 -17.32
C SER A 377 -21.30 -10.79 -18.05
N ALA A 378 -20.85 -11.38 -19.15
CA ALA A 378 -19.77 -10.84 -19.99
C ALA A 378 -20.15 -9.48 -20.60
N LYS A 379 -21.39 -9.31 -21.04
CA LYS A 379 -21.90 -8.04 -21.56
C LYS A 379 -21.92 -6.93 -20.49
N ARG A 380 -22.19 -7.28 -19.22
CA ARG A 380 -22.15 -6.34 -18.09
C ARG A 380 -20.73 -5.95 -17.71
N GLU A 381 -19.80 -6.89 -17.70
CA GLU A 381 -18.37 -6.61 -17.49
C GLU A 381 -17.78 -5.74 -18.60
N GLN A 382 -18.28 -5.87 -19.82
CA GLN A 382 -17.86 -5.05 -20.95
C GLN A 382 -18.41 -3.62 -20.89
N GLU A 383 -19.69 -3.43 -20.55
CA GLU A 383 -20.28 -2.10 -20.28
C GLU A 383 -19.60 -1.41 -19.08
N GLU A 384 -19.17 -2.18 -18.07
CA GLU A 384 -18.42 -1.69 -16.91
C GLU A 384 -17.00 -1.24 -17.29
N LYS A 385 -16.29 -2.04 -18.10
CA LYS A 385 -14.97 -1.69 -18.64
C LYS A 385 -15.04 -0.41 -19.50
N GLU A 386 -16.05 -0.27 -20.35
CA GLU A 386 -16.25 0.94 -21.17
C GLU A 386 -16.49 2.20 -20.31
N HIS A 387 -17.26 2.10 -19.23
CA HIS A 387 -17.52 3.22 -18.33
C HIS A 387 -16.28 3.62 -17.51
N ASP A 388 -15.52 2.65 -16.99
CA ASP A 388 -14.27 2.91 -16.27
C ASP A 388 -13.20 3.50 -17.20
N GLU A 389 -13.11 3.02 -18.45
CA GLU A 389 -12.22 3.57 -19.46
C GLU A 389 -12.59 5.01 -19.85
N ALA A 390 -13.89 5.33 -19.96
CA ALA A 390 -14.34 6.69 -20.20
C ALA A 390 -13.92 7.65 -19.06
N GLN A 391 -14.01 7.21 -17.79
CA GLN A 391 -13.56 8.02 -16.66
C GLN A 391 -12.03 8.17 -16.60
N LEU A 392 -11.28 7.10 -16.90
CA LEU A 392 -9.82 7.15 -16.98
C LEU A 392 -9.33 7.99 -18.16
N SER A 393 -10.12 8.13 -19.22
CA SER A 393 -9.79 8.95 -20.39
C SER A 393 -9.68 10.45 -20.05
N ASP A 394 -10.47 10.96 -19.11
CA ASP A 394 -10.36 12.35 -18.62
C ASP A 394 -9.01 12.60 -17.92
N TYR A 395 -8.45 11.56 -17.29
CA TYR A 395 -7.13 11.57 -16.66
C TYR A 395 -5.99 11.26 -17.64
N SER A 396 -6.31 10.97 -18.91
CA SER A 396 -5.33 10.68 -19.95
C SER A 396 -4.78 11.98 -20.58
N GLY A 397 -3.50 11.95 -20.97
CA GLY A 397 -2.80 13.10 -21.56
C GLY A 397 -1.89 13.84 -20.57
N SER A 398 -0.66 14.14 -20.99
CA SER A 398 0.40 14.70 -20.14
C SER A 398 0.03 16.02 -19.47
N ALA A 399 -0.75 16.87 -20.15
CA ALA A 399 -1.21 18.16 -19.61
C ALA A 399 -2.27 17.99 -18.51
N ASN A 400 -3.21 17.05 -18.67
CA ASN A 400 -4.22 16.77 -17.66
C ASN A 400 -3.60 16.10 -16.43
N VAL A 401 -2.65 15.17 -16.66
CA VAL A 401 -1.87 14.54 -15.58
C VAL A 401 -1.15 15.58 -14.74
N PHE A 402 -0.42 16.51 -15.37
CA PHE A 402 0.27 17.56 -14.64
C PHE A 402 -0.68 18.43 -13.81
N ARG A 403 -1.84 18.80 -14.36
CA ARG A 403 -2.82 19.66 -13.69
C ARG A 403 -3.41 19.01 -12.44
N TYR A 404 -3.93 17.79 -12.53
CA TYR A 404 -4.57 17.14 -11.38
C TYR A 404 -3.53 16.74 -10.31
N VAL A 405 -2.36 16.23 -10.71
CA VAL A 405 -1.29 15.88 -9.76
C VAL A 405 -0.85 17.12 -8.98
N THR A 406 -0.65 18.25 -9.66
CA THR A 406 -0.31 19.52 -9.00
C THR A 406 -1.40 19.95 -8.01
N LEU A 407 -2.66 19.86 -8.41
CA LEU A 407 -3.78 20.22 -7.54
C LEU A 407 -3.83 19.34 -6.28
N ARG A 408 -3.71 18.01 -6.42
CA ARG A 408 -3.72 17.08 -5.28
C ARG A 408 -2.55 17.35 -4.33
N LEU A 409 -1.34 17.59 -4.85
CA LEU A 409 -0.17 17.94 -4.03
C LEU A 409 -0.36 19.27 -3.27
N VAL A 410 -0.98 20.28 -3.89
CA VAL A 410 -1.30 21.54 -3.21
C VAL A 410 -2.32 21.31 -2.08
N ILE A 411 -3.36 20.51 -2.32
CA ILE A 411 -4.33 20.16 -1.27
C ILE A 411 -3.62 19.44 -0.12
N MET A 412 -2.77 18.46 -0.41
CA MET A 412 -1.98 17.75 0.62
C MET A 412 -1.09 18.70 1.43
N ALA A 413 -0.44 19.67 0.79
CA ALA A 413 0.38 20.67 1.49
C ALA A 413 -0.46 21.55 2.43
N ILE A 414 -1.68 21.92 2.03
CA ILE A 414 -2.62 22.68 2.88
C ILE A 414 -3.04 21.84 4.09
N LEU A 415 -3.34 20.55 3.89
CA LEU A 415 -3.70 19.62 4.97
C LEU A 415 -2.56 19.44 5.97
N VAL A 416 -1.31 19.36 5.50
CA VAL A 416 -0.13 19.33 6.38
C VAL A 416 -0.04 20.58 7.24
N GLY A 417 -0.21 21.77 6.65
CA GLY A 417 -0.19 23.03 7.40
C GLY A 417 -1.28 23.10 8.47
N ALA A 418 -2.50 22.66 8.14
CA ALA A 418 -3.61 22.58 9.09
C ALA A 418 -3.36 21.53 10.19
N ALA A 419 -2.88 20.34 9.85
CA ALA A 419 -2.53 19.29 10.81
C ALA A 419 -1.45 19.74 11.80
N ILE A 420 -0.43 20.47 11.33
CA ILE A 420 0.60 21.07 12.21
C ILE A 420 -0.04 22.05 13.20
N GLY A 421 -1.03 22.84 12.78
CA GLY A 421 -1.74 23.78 13.64
C GLY A 421 -2.60 23.12 14.71
N PHE A 422 -3.28 22.02 14.37
CA PHE A 422 -4.22 21.34 15.27
C PHE A 422 -3.60 20.19 16.10
N ARG A 423 -2.30 19.90 15.95
CA ARG A 423 -1.65 18.72 16.55
C ARG A 423 -1.78 18.62 18.08
N SER A 424 -1.87 19.74 18.81
CA SER A 424 -1.91 19.78 20.27
C SER A 424 -3.30 19.55 20.87
N HIS A 425 -4.35 19.57 20.06
CA HIS A 425 -5.75 19.46 20.51
C HIS A 425 -6.49 18.41 19.68
N PHE A 426 -5.89 17.21 19.56
CA PHE A 426 -6.43 16.13 18.74
C PHE A 426 -7.88 15.78 19.10
N LEU A 427 -8.23 15.79 20.39
CA LEU A 427 -9.56 15.44 20.86
C LEU A 427 -10.61 16.47 20.45
N ASP A 428 -10.32 17.74 20.70
CA ASP A 428 -11.21 18.83 20.30
C ASP A 428 -11.33 18.90 18.78
N LEU A 429 -10.27 18.58 18.03
CA LEU A 429 -10.33 18.46 16.57
C LEU A 429 -11.32 17.37 16.13
N VAL A 430 -11.26 16.18 16.72
CA VAL A 430 -12.12 15.03 16.39
C VAL A 430 -13.58 15.32 16.76
N ASP A 431 -13.83 15.83 17.98
CA ASP A 431 -15.16 16.22 18.44
C ASP A 431 -15.76 17.34 17.57
N PHE A 432 -14.97 18.38 17.26
CA PHE A 432 -15.39 19.48 16.39
C PHE A 432 -15.71 18.99 14.98
N THR A 433 -14.89 18.11 14.41
CA THR A 433 -15.09 17.55 13.06
C THR A 433 -16.39 16.76 12.96
N GLY A 434 -16.65 15.91 13.96
CA GLY A 434 -17.86 15.11 14.03
C GLY A 434 -19.11 15.95 14.22
N ALA A 435 -19.10 16.87 15.19
CA ALA A 435 -20.23 17.73 15.52
C ALA A 435 -20.61 18.73 14.42
N SER A 436 -19.64 19.17 13.62
CA SER A 436 -19.85 20.12 12.52
C SER A 436 -20.06 19.43 11.17
N ALA A 437 -18.97 19.19 10.45
CA ALA A 437 -18.94 18.82 9.05
C ALA A 437 -19.63 17.48 8.79
N ILE A 438 -19.33 16.48 9.62
CA ILE A 438 -19.90 15.13 9.48
C ILE A 438 -21.38 15.13 9.82
N THR A 439 -21.81 15.80 10.88
CA THR A 439 -23.24 15.87 11.24
C THR A 439 -24.06 16.51 10.10
N VAL A 440 -23.56 17.58 9.48
CA VAL A 440 -24.26 18.21 8.35
C VAL A 440 -24.27 17.29 7.12
N CYS A 441 -23.12 16.73 6.73
CA CYS A 441 -22.98 15.90 5.52
C CYS A 441 -23.63 14.52 5.62
N CYS A 442 -23.57 13.88 6.78
CA CYS A 442 -23.93 12.47 6.95
C CYS A 442 -25.28 12.25 7.61
N LEU A 443 -25.79 13.25 8.34
CA LEU A 443 -27.09 13.15 9.03
C LEU A 443 -28.10 14.14 8.45
N VAL A 444 -27.81 15.43 8.53
CA VAL A 444 -28.82 16.48 8.23
C VAL A 444 -29.17 16.53 6.74
N LEU A 445 -28.18 16.73 5.86
CA LEU A 445 -28.43 16.89 4.42
C LEU A 445 -29.07 15.64 3.78
N PRO A 446 -28.59 14.41 4.03
CA PRO A 446 -29.23 13.18 3.55
C PRO A 446 -30.72 13.08 3.89
N LEU A 447 -31.08 13.36 5.14
CA LEU A 447 -32.47 13.25 5.60
C LEU A 447 -33.34 14.38 5.05
N VAL A 448 -32.81 15.60 4.92
CA VAL A 448 -33.49 16.72 4.26
C VAL A 448 -33.79 16.37 2.80
N PHE A 449 -32.81 15.80 2.09
CA PHE A 449 -33.01 15.40 0.69
C PHE A 449 -34.06 14.31 0.56
N TYR A 450 -34.01 13.30 1.42
CA TYR A 450 -34.98 12.21 1.43
C TYR A 450 -36.41 12.69 1.73
N LEU A 451 -36.57 13.54 2.74
CA LEU A 451 -37.86 14.14 3.07
C LEU A 451 -38.40 14.97 1.91
N LYS A 452 -37.56 15.77 1.26
CA LYS A 452 -38.00 16.64 0.16
C LYS A 452 -38.43 15.83 -1.07
N VAL A 453 -37.68 14.80 -1.44
CA VAL A 453 -37.93 13.98 -2.63
C VAL A 453 -39.15 13.08 -2.43
N PHE A 454 -39.21 12.36 -1.31
CA PHE A 454 -40.27 11.38 -1.05
C PHE A 454 -41.41 11.91 -0.17
N TRP A 455 -41.54 13.24 -0.04
CA TRP A 455 -42.49 13.86 0.91
C TRP A 455 -43.91 13.29 0.81
N ARG A 456 -44.39 13.00 -0.41
CA ARG A 456 -45.76 12.51 -0.62
C ARG A 456 -45.91 11.00 -0.42
N ASP A 457 -44.84 10.24 -0.67
CA ASP A 457 -44.86 8.78 -0.66
C ASP A 457 -44.51 8.19 0.71
N LEU A 458 -43.91 9.00 1.60
CA LEU A 458 -43.51 8.54 2.94
C LEU A 458 -44.71 8.43 3.88
N PRO A 459 -44.82 7.34 4.67
CA PRO A 459 -45.78 7.25 5.74
C PRO A 459 -45.44 8.24 6.88
N MET A 460 -46.44 8.68 7.63
CA MET A 460 -46.29 9.75 8.63
C MET A 460 -45.24 9.43 9.70
N TYR A 461 -45.09 8.16 10.10
CA TYR A 461 -44.11 7.77 11.10
C TYR A 461 -42.66 7.98 10.62
N GLU A 462 -42.33 7.68 9.35
CA GLU A 462 -40.98 7.91 8.80
C GLU A 462 -40.65 9.40 8.71
N ARG A 463 -41.66 10.24 8.39
CA ARG A 463 -41.50 11.69 8.35
C ARG A 463 -41.17 12.25 9.73
N VAL A 464 -41.94 11.83 10.74
CA VAL A 464 -41.74 12.25 12.13
C VAL A 464 -40.36 11.81 12.62
N VAL A 465 -39.97 10.56 12.39
CA VAL A 465 -38.65 10.05 12.79
C VAL A 465 -37.52 10.84 12.13
N ALA A 466 -37.60 11.09 10.81
CA ALA A 466 -36.57 11.86 10.11
C ALA A 466 -36.45 13.30 10.64
N VAL A 467 -37.58 13.98 10.88
CA VAL A 467 -37.59 15.34 11.43
C VAL A 467 -37.02 15.37 12.85
N VAL A 468 -37.36 14.40 13.69
CA VAL A 468 -36.83 14.29 15.06
C VAL A 468 -35.31 14.10 15.02
N VAL A 469 -34.80 13.19 14.18
CA VAL A 469 -33.35 12.97 14.04
C VAL A 469 -32.65 14.25 13.56
N ILE A 470 -33.20 14.96 12.56
CA ILE A 470 -32.63 16.23 12.09
C ILE A 470 -32.55 17.26 13.24
N VAL A 471 -33.64 17.46 13.98
CA VAL A 471 -33.70 18.47 15.05
C VAL A 471 -32.75 18.12 16.20
N VAL A 472 -32.74 16.87 16.66
CA VAL A 472 -31.87 16.41 17.75
C VAL A 472 -30.41 16.52 17.34
N CYS A 473 -30.02 15.97 16.19
CA CYS A 473 -28.63 16.00 15.74
C CYS A 473 -28.13 17.42 15.45
N THR A 474 -28.99 18.32 14.94
CA THR A 474 -28.61 19.71 14.71
C THR A 474 -28.42 20.46 16.02
N ALA A 475 -29.33 20.31 16.99
CA ALA A 475 -29.22 20.98 18.29
C ALA A 475 -28.00 20.51 19.08
N VAL A 476 -27.80 19.19 19.17
CA VAL A 476 -26.64 18.61 19.87
C VAL A 476 -25.34 18.91 19.12
N GLY A 477 -25.33 18.76 17.79
CA GLY A 477 -24.16 19.08 16.97
C GLY A 477 -23.73 20.55 17.11
N CYS A 478 -24.68 21.50 17.10
CA CYS A 478 -24.35 22.91 17.34
C CYS A 478 -23.79 23.15 18.74
N TYR A 479 -24.33 22.51 19.78
CA TYR A 479 -23.81 22.63 21.14
C TYR A 479 -22.35 22.14 21.24
N VAL A 480 -22.09 20.91 20.76
CA VAL A 480 -20.75 20.31 20.81
C VAL A 480 -19.76 21.06 19.92
N MET A 481 -20.19 21.52 18.74
CA MET A 481 -19.35 22.32 17.85
C MET A 481 -18.88 23.62 18.52
N ILE A 482 -19.76 24.30 19.26
CA ILE A 482 -19.40 25.54 19.97
C ILE A 482 -18.44 25.24 21.11
N ASP A 483 -18.68 24.17 21.85
CA ASP A 483 -17.87 23.76 22.99
C ASP A 483 -16.46 23.31 22.57
N ALA A 484 -16.37 22.30 21.70
CA ALA A 484 -15.11 21.83 21.14
C ALA A 484 -14.39 22.94 20.37
N GLY A 485 -15.11 23.82 19.68
CA GLY A 485 -14.53 24.96 18.98
C GLY A 485 -13.85 25.98 19.92
N LYS A 486 -14.40 26.21 21.12
CA LYS A 486 -13.76 27.08 22.12
C LYS A 486 -12.44 26.49 22.58
N ASN A 487 -12.43 25.21 22.95
CA ASN A 487 -11.23 24.52 23.43
C ASN A 487 -10.18 24.40 22.31
N LEU A 488 -10.60 24.13 21.08
CA LEU A 488 -9.71 23.98 19.92
C LEU A 488 -8.97 25.27 19.54
N PHE A 489 -9.62 26.43 19.68
CA PHE A 489 -9.04 27.73 19.28
C PHE A 489 -8.55 28.59 20.45
N ASN A 490 -8.99 28.31 21.68
CA ASN A 490 -8.62 29.03 22.89
C ASN A 490 -8.62 28.09 24.11
N PRO A 491 -7.58 27.25 24.26
CA PRO A 491 -7.53 26.25 25.32
C PRO A 491 -7.34 26.86 26.71
N ASP A 492 -8.00 26.29 27.72
CA ASP A 492 -7.75 26.59 29.14
C ASP A 492 -6.51 25.79 29.63
N SER A 493 -5.65 26.39 30.45
CA SER A 493 -4.29 25.89 30.72
C SER A 493 -4.16 24.77 31.77
N ASP A 494 -5.25 24.35 32.42
CA ASP A 494 -5.17 23.60 33.69
C ASP A 494 -6.01 22.30 33.64
N GLY A 495 -5.63 21.35 32.78
CA GLY A 495 -6.31 20.05 32.66
C GLY A 495 -5.81 19.01 33.66
N VAL A 496 -6.73 18.37 34.39
CA VAL A 496 -6.47 17.15 35.18
C VAL A 496 -6.23 15.93 34.27
N THR A 497 -5.42 14.97 34.71
CA THR A 497 -5.03 13.78 33.93
C THR A 497 -6.22 12.89 33.53
N PHE A 498 -7.20 12.73 34.42
CA PHE A 498 -8.44 11.98 34.16
C PHE A 498 -9.68 12.86 34.33
N PRO A 499 -10.08 13.63 33.31
CA PRO A 499 -11.12 14.67 33.44
C PRO A 499 -12.54 14.13 33.62
N TYR A 500 -12.77 12.83 33.42
CA TYR A 500 -14.10 12.22 33.49
C TYR A 500 -14.40 11.56 34.85
N CYS A 501 -13.41 11.49 35.73
CA CYS A 501 -13.53 10.86 37.04
C CYS A 501 -13.83 11.87 38.16
N SER A 502 -14.34 11.38 39.30
CA SER A 502 -14.46 12.16 40.54
C SER A 502 -13.09 12.58 41.08
N GLU A 503 -13.02 13.66 41.87
CA GLU A 503 -11.76 14.26 42.38
C GLU A 503 -10.75 13.23 42.93
N GLU A 504 -11.23 12.17 43.60
CA GLU A 504 -10.39 11.07 44.13
C GLU A 504 -9.57 10.32 43.06
N TYR A 505 -10.05 10.26 41.82
CA TYR A 505 -9.46 9.47 40.72
C TYR A 505 -8.93 10.35 39.57
N GLN A 506 -8.80 11.66 39.77
CA GLN A 506 -8.41 12.61 38.72
C GLN A 506 -6.90 12.69 38.46
N SER A 507 -6.08 12.37 39.45
CA SER A 507 -4.61 12.51 39.39
C SER A 507 -3.85 11.19 39.42
N GLU A 508 -4.35 10.18 40.12
CA GLU A 508 -3.67 8.88 40.29
C GLU A 508 -4.50 7.72 39.71
N PRO A 509 -3.84 6.68 39.16
CA PRO A 509 -4.53 5.50 38.64
C PRO A 509 -5.24 4.74 39.77
N TYR A 510 -6.46 4.28 39.53
CA TYR A 510 -7.26 3.60 40.56
C TYR A 510 -6.72 2.21 40.93
N TYR A 511 -5.89 1.63 40.06
CA TYR A 511 -5.30 0.31 40.24
C TYR A 511 -3.90 0.28 39.60
N LEU A 512 -2.93 -0.25 40.33
CA LEU A 512 -1.56 -0.49 39.86
C LEU A 512 -1.30 -1.99 39.88
N ALA A 513 -1.22 -2.60 38.70
CA ALA A 513 -0.84 -4.00 38.58
C ALA A 513 0.64 -4.18 38.94
N GLY A 514 0.95 -5.09 39.88
CA GLY A 514 2.33 -5.48 40.20
C GLY A 514 2.98 -4.82 41.43
N VAL A 515 2.25 -4.07 42.25
CA VAL A 515 2.80 -3.54 43.52
C VAL A 515 2.74 -4.59 44.63
N ASN A 516 3.88 -5.19 44.97
CA ASN A 516 4.07 -5.79 46.30
C ASN A 516 3.98 -4.66 47.35
N PRO A 517 3.28 -4.84 48.48
CA PRO A 517 3.09 -3.77 49.46
C PRO A 517 4.39 -3.50 50.22
N ILE A 518 5.20 -2.54 49.74
CA ILE A 518 6.23 -1.89 50.53
C ILE A 518 6.12 -0.37 50.33
N HIS A 519 5.53 0.27 51.34
CA HIS A 519 5.64 1.68 51.74
C HIS A 519 5.62 2.76 50.65
N PHE A 520 4.46 3.42 50.55
CA PHE A 520 4.36 4.83 50.20
C PHE A 520 5.21 5.68 51.17
N CYS A 521 6.12 6.48 50.62
CA CYS A 521 6.57 7.71 51.27
C CYS A 521 5.80 8.87 50.64
N THR A 522 4.82 9.39 51.36
CA THR A 522 4.27 10.73 51.12
C THR A 522 5.25 11.80 51.62
N PRO A 523 5.25 13.00 51.01
CA PRO A 523 6.19 14.07 51.32
C PRO A 523 5.76 14.85 52.57
N ALA A 524 6.67 15.02 53.53
CA ALA A 524 6.58 16.06 54.55
C ALA A 524 7.98 16.38 55.10
N ASP A 525 8.22 17.68 55.29
CA ASP A 525 9.32 18.36 55.97
C ASP A 525 10.62 18.67 55.20
N GLU A 526 10.57 19.91 54.72
CA GLU A 526 11.57 20.89 54.32
C GLU A 526 12.78 21.05 55.28
N LEU A 527 13.83 21.67 54.71
CA LEU A 527 14.92 22.47 55.33
C LEU A 527 16.25 21.79 55.74
N LEU A 528 17.31 22.13 55.00
CA LEU A 528 18.37 23.05 55.47
C LEU A 528 19.29 23.55 54.34
N PHE A 529 19.08 24.82 53.96
CA PHE A 529 20.04 25.90 53.62
C PHE A 529 21.46 25.56 53.11
N GLN A 530 21.87 26.16 51.98
CA GLN A 530 22.49 27.50 52.03
C GLN A 530 22.54 28.22 50.66
N SER A 531 22.08 29.47 50.70
CA SER A 531 22.25 30.53 49.72
C SER A 531 23.71 31.00 49.63
N ASN A 532 24.16 31.33 48.42
CA ASN A 532 24.95 32.54 48.20
C ASN A 532 24.61 33.12 46.83
N GLY A 533 23.90 34.25 46.83
CA GLY A 533 23.69 35.10 45.68
C GLY A 533 24.89 36.00 45.41
N GLY A 534 25.07 36.35 44.14
CA GLY A 534 25.94 37.41 43.67
C GLY A 534 25.39 37.95 42.36
N ASP A 535 24.91 39.19 42.41
CA ASP A 535 24.36 39.99 41.30
C ASP A 535 25.33 40.16 40.12
N GLY A 536 24.76 40.26 38.92
CA GLY A 536 25.44 40.74 37.70
C GLY A 536 24.49 40.77 36.49
N ASP A 537 24.22 41.97 36.00
CA ASP A 537 23.26 42.36 34.95
C ASP A 537 23.22 41.51 33.65
N PRO A 538 22.10 41.52 32.90
CA PRO A 538 21.97 40.77 31.65
C PRO A 538 22.63 41.54 30.50
N VAL A 539 23.73 41.01 29.96
CA VAL A 539 24.23 41.42 28.64
C VAL A 539 23.63 40.48 27.59
N ALA A 540 22.62 40.98 26.89
CA ALA A 540 22.13 40.41 25.66
C ALA A 540 23.27 40.28 24.63
N THR A 541 23.54 39.07 24.16
CA THR A 541 24.23 38.86 22.89
C THR A 541 23.45 37.83 22.08
N GLN A 542 22.37 38.35 21.50
CA GLN A 542 21.63 37.74 20.40
C GLN A 542 22.54 37.74 19.16
N ARG A 543 23.20 36.61 18.86
CA ARG A 543 23.75 36.39 17.53
C ARG A 543 22.66 35.84 16.63
N HIS A 544 22.01 36.77 15.93
CA HIS A 544 21.40 36.55 14.64
C HIS A 544 22.38 35.79 13.73
N ILE A 545 22.02 34.59 13.27
CA ILE A 545 22.44 34.13 11.95
C ILE A 545 21.26 34.41 11.03
N SER A 546 21.44 35.45 10.23
CA SER A 546 20.52 35.89 9.21
C SER A 546 20.26 34.78 8.19
N VAL A 547 19.00 34.38 8.08
CA VAL A 547 18.44 33.83 6.85
C VAL A 547 18.51 34.95 5.81
N SER A 548 19.35 34.76 4.79
CA SER A 548 19.48 35.68 3.66
C SER A 548 19.74 34.90 2.38
N VAL A 549 18.67 34.78 1.60
CA VAL A 549 18.63 34.89 0.14
C VAL A 549 19.47 33.86 -0.64
N PHE A 550 18.88 32.71 -0.91
CA PHE A 550 19.14 31.98 -2.15
C PHE A 550 18.06 32.39 -3.16
N ASN A 551 18.37 33.37 -4.01
CA ASN A 551 17.50 33.76 -5.11
C ASN A 551 18.29 33.68 -6.42
N ARG A 552 17.88 32.70 -7.26
CA ARG A 552 18.03 32.57 -8.72
C ARG A 552 19.48 32.64 -9.24
N VAL A 553 19.99 31.63 -9.96
CA VAL A 553 19.58 31.26 -11.32
C VAL A 553 20.17 29.87 -11.65
N ASN A 554 19.41 29.07 -12.43
CA ASN A 554 19.75 27.80 -13.09
C ASN A 554 19.53 26.45 -12.37
N LEU A 555 18.33 26.28 -11.81
CA LEU A 555 17.65 24.96 -11.71
C LEU A 555 16.50 24.85 -12.75
N ILE A 556 16.69 25.47 -13.93
CA ILE A 556 15.72 25.49 -15.06
C ILE A 556 16.48 25.20 -16.38
N VAL A 557 17.48 24.31 -16.35
CA VAL A 557 18.18 23.85 -17.57
C VAL A 557 18.14 22.32 -17.74
N LEU A 558 17.65 21.56 -16.75
CA LEU A 558 17.44 20.11 -16.92
C LEU A 558 16.01 19.73 -17.38
N PHE A 559 15.08 20.69 -17.48
CA PHE A 559 13.66 20.40 -17.76
C PHE A 559 13.05 21.14 -18.95
N THR A 560 13.85 21.89 -19.71
CA THR A 560 13.38 22.66 -20.88
C THR A 560 14.20 22.36 -22.12
N MET A 561 14.15 21.11 -22.60
CA MET A 561 14.49 20.74 -23.98
C MET A 561 13.36 19.92 -24.60
N ALA A 562 12.13 20.39 -24.43
CA ALA A 562 10.96 19.82 -25.09
C ALA A 562 10.02 20.94 -25.52
N LEU A 563 10.46 21.80 -26.43
CA LEU A 563 9.58 22.48 -27.38
C LEU A 563 10.42 22.88 -28.61
N GLU A 564 9.88 22.51 -29.78
CA GLU A 564 10.35 22.76 -31.15
C GLU A 564 11.53 21.92 -31.69
N SER A 565 11.22 20.71 -32.15
CA SER A 565 11.14 20.42 -33.59
C SER A 565 10.70 18.96 -33.79
N ARG A 566 10.01 18.67 -34.89
CA ARG A 566 9.51 17.32 -35.23
C ARG A 566 10.66 16.33 -35.41
N GLN A 567 11.11 15.67 -34.34
CA GLN A 567 11.88 14.44 -34.36
C GLN A 567 11.37 13.52 -33.25
N LYS A 568 11.31 12.21 -33.51
CA LYS A 568 10.79 11.21 -32.57
C LYS A 568 11.45 11.36 -31.20
N ALA A 569 10.66 11.50 -30.13
CA ALA A 569 11.18 11.69 -28.76
C ALA A 569 12.16 10.56 -28.37
N PHE A 570 13.30 10.95 -27.80
CA PHE A 570 14.38 10.03 -27.39
C PHE A 570 13.92 9.05 -26.29
N LEU A 571 13.10 9.51 -25.35
CA LEU A 571 12.49 8.73 -24.28
C LEU A 571 11.01 9.14 -24.08
N THR A 572 10.08 8.18 -23.99
CA THR A 572 8.65 8.43 -23.69
C THR A 572 8.34 8.26 -22.18
N MET A 573 7.16 8.69 -21.74
CA MET A 573 6.70 8.43 -20.36
C MET A 573 6.48 6.93 -20.07
N GLU A 574 6.16 6.12 -21.09
CA GLU A 574 6.09 4.66 -20.96
C GLU A 574 7.48 4.05 -20.83
N ASP A 575 8.44 4.57 -21.60
CA ASP A 575 9.85 4.18 -21.50
C ASP A 575 10.37 4.48 -20.07
N ALA A 576 10.02 5.63 -19.49
CA ALA A 576 10.39 6.01 -18.12
C ALA A 576 9.80 5.07 -17.04
N LYS A 577 8.52 4.69 -17.18
CA LYS A 577 7.88 3.69 -16.29
C LYS A 577 8.63 2.34 -16.31
N THR A 578 9.04 1.92 -17.50
CA THR A 578 9.80 0.68 -17.69
C THR A 578 11.21 0.79 -17.10
N ILE A 579 11.87 1.95 -17.27
CA ILE A 579 13.15 2.25 -16.60
C ILE A 579 13.00 2.11 -15.09
N PHE A 580 11.96 2.69 -14.47
CA PHE A 580 11.76 2.59 -13.03
C PHE A 580 11.55 1.15 -12.55
N ASN A 581 10.82 0.32 -13.30
CA ASN A 581 10.70 -1.10 -12.98
C ASN A 581 12.04 -1.84 -13.05
N ILE A 582 12.85 -1.58 -14.08
CA ILE A 582 14.18 -2.21 -14.22
C ILE A 582 15.13 -1.74 -13.12
N VAL A 583 15.16 -0.44 -12.82
CA VAL A 583 15.97 0.13 -11.74
C VAL A 583 15.53 -0.43 -10.38
N CYS A 584 14.22 -0.59 -10.14
CA CYS A 584 13.69 -1.15 -8.90
C CYS A 584 14.16 -2.59 -8.68
N CYS A 585 14.24 -3.40 -9.75
CA CYS A 585 14.71 -4.78 -9.65
C CYS A 585 16.22 -4.91 -9.40
N PHE A 586 16.99 -3.91 -9.83
CA PHE A 586 18.45 -3.87 -9.74
C PHE A 586 18.95 -3.20 -8.43
N PHE A 587 18.17 -2.26 -7.88
CA PHE A 587 18.42 -1.62 -6.59
C PHE A 587 18.03 -2.51 -5.41
N GLY A 588 18.49 -2.19 -4.20
CA GLY A 588 18.21 -2.95 -2.98
C GLY A 588 19.44 -3.69 -2.45
N ILE A 589 19.37 -5.03 -2.36
CA ILE A 589 20.51 -5.85 -1.90
C ILE A 589 21.77 -5.56 -2.72
N GLY A 590 21.61 -5.32 -4.03
CA GLY A 590 22.68 -4.97 -4.95
C GLY A 590 23.46 -3.73 -4.50
N THR A 591 22.77 -2.60 -4.31
CA THR A 591 23.43 -1.33 -3.91
C THR A 591 24.12 -1.44 -2.56
N LEU A 592 23.45 -2.05 -1.59
CA LEU A 592 23.97 -2.22 -0.22
C LEU A 592 25.24 -3.07 -0.14
N SER A 593 25.44 -3.99 -1.08
CA SER A 593 26.64 -4.84 -1.14
C SER A 593 27.85 -4.17 -1.82
N MET A 594 27.65 -3.06 -2.53
CA MET A 594 28.70 -2.45 -3.35
C MET A 594 29.93 -1.97 -2.56
N PRO A 595 29.78 -1.29 -1.40
CA PRO A 595 30.93 -0.93 -0.56
C PRO A 595 31.71 -2.18 -0.09
N SER A 596 30.98 -3.26 0.23
CA SER A 596 31.59 -4.53 0.64
C SER A 596 32.42 -5.18 -0.47
N ASN A 597 31.97 -5.10 -1.73
CA ASN A 597 32.73 -5.63 -2.85
C ASN A 597 34.10 -4.92 -3.00
N PHE A 598 34.17 -3.63 -2.69
CA PHE A 598 35.44 -2.90 -2.63
C PHE A 598 36.25 -3.21 -1.37
N ALA A 599 35.60 -3.45 -0.23
CA ALA A 599 36.28 -3.95 0.97
C ALA A 599 36.93 -5.32 0.73
N ARG A 600 36.31 -6.19 -0.07
CA ARG A 600 36.82 -7.53 -0.44
C ARG A 600 37.93 -7.49 -1.48
N ALA A 601 37.70 -6.81 -2.61
CA ALA A 601 38.61 -6.85 -3.77
C ALA A 601 39.60 -5.68 -3.83
N GLY A 602 39.43 -4.67 -2.97
CA GLY A 602 40.08 -3.37 -3.11
C GLY A 602 39.44 -2.53 -4.24
N PRO A 603 39.70 -1.21 -4.28
CA PRO A 603 39.02 -0.29 -5.19
C PRO A 603 39.40 -0.51 -6.66
N VAL A 604 40.64 -0.92 -6.94
CA VAL A 604 41.12 -1.14 -8.32
C VAL A 604 40.48 -2.38 -8.93
N TYR A 605 40.67 -3.55 -8.31
CA TYR A 605 40.11 -4.80 -8.83
C TYR A 605 38.59 -4.84 -8.71
N GLY A 606 38.02 -4.24 -7.66
CA GLY A 606 36.58 -4.06 -7.52
C GLY A 606 35.99 -3.25 -8.67
N THR A 607 36.59 -2.12 -9.04
CA THR A 607 36.11 -1.30 -10.17
C THR A 607 36.20 -2.06 -11.50
N ILE A 608 37.30 -2.79 -11.73
CA ILE A 608 37.47 -3.63 -12.93
C ILE A 608 36.40 -4.74 -12.96
N ALA A 609 36.21 -5.45 -11.86
CA ALA A 609 35.22 -6.53 -11.75
C ALA A 609 33.80 -6.01 -11.99
N MET A 610 33.45 -4.88 -11.37
CA MET A 610 32.15 -4.25 -11.56
C MET A 610 31.94 -3.76 -13.00
N MET A 611 32.94 -3.16 -13.64
CA MET A 611 32.83 -2.70 -15.03
C MET A 611 32.67 -3.86 -16.01
N LEU A 612 33.39 -4.97 -15.79
CA LEU A 612 33.23 -6.20 -16.56
C LEU A 612 31.83 -6.80 -16.37
N MET A 613 31.34 -6.82 -15.13
CA MET A 613 30.01 -7.34 -14.82
C MET A 613 28.87 -6.48 -15.37
N ALA A 614 29.02 -5.15 -15.32
CA ALA A 614 28.11 -4.21 -15.95
C ALA A 614 28.06 -4.43 -17.46
N PHE A 615 29.22 -4.52 -18.12
CA PHE A 615 29.32 -4.79 -19.55
C PHE A 615 28.65 -6.11 -19.93
N ALA A 616 28.98 -7.20 -19.22
CA ALA A 616 28.46 -8.53 -19.49
C ALA A 616 26.93 -8.59 -19.34
N ASN A 617 26.38 -8.04 -18.25
CA ASN A 617 24.94 -8.05 -18.00
C ASN A 617 24.16 -7.12 -18.92
N ILE A 618 24.67 -5.92 -19.21
CA ILE A 618 24.04 -5.01 -20.19
C ILE A 618 24.01 -5.70 -21.55
N TYR A 619 25.12 -6.29 -21.98
CA TYR A 619 25.20 -7.03 -23.24
C TYR A 619 24.22 -8.20 -23.27
N ALA A 620 24.21 -9.06 -22.25
CA ALA A 620 23.32 -10.22 -22.15
C ALA A 620 21.83 -9.81 -22.17
N THR A 621 21.48 -8.74 -21.45
CA THR A 621 20.09 -8.25 -21.38
C THR A 621 19.63 -7.65 -22.72
N ILE A 622 20.49 -6.89 -23.40
CA ILE A 622 20.21 -6.40 -24.76
C ILE A 622 20.11 -7.56 -25.75
N ALA A 623 20.98 -8.56 -25.64
CA ALA A 623 20.97 -9.75 -26.47
C ALA A 623 19.65 -10.52 -26.34
N LEU A 624 19.15 -10.71 -25.11
CA LEU A 624 17.82 -11.30 -24.86
C LEU A 624 16.71 -10.49 -25.53
N SER A 625 16.71 -9.17 -25.33
CA SER A 625 15.71 -8.27 -25.92
C SER A 625 15.68 -8.38 -27.44
N ARG A 626 16.85 -8.45 -28.10
CA ARG A 626 16.97 -8.63 -29.55
C ARG A 626 16.46 -9.99 -30.03
N VAL A 627 16.76 -11.07 -29.30
CA VAL A 627 16.24 -12.41 -29.61
C VAL A 627 14.71 -12.40 -29.57
N MET A 628 14.12 -11.76 -28.57
CA MET A 628 12.66 -11.64 -28.44
C MET A 628 12.02 -10.79 -29.54
N LEU A 629 12.71 -9.80 -30.12
CA LEU A 629 12.19 -9.01 -31.23
C LEU A 629 12.08 -9.79 -32.55
N VAL A 630 12.88 -10.86 -32.70
CA VAL A 630 12.89 -11.71 -33.91
C VAL A 630 12.06 -12.98 -33.71
N ALA A 631 11.72 -13.32 -32.47
CA ALA A 631 10.95 -14.50 -32.15
C ALA A 631 9.53 -14.46 -32.76
N PRO A 632 8.96 -15.61 -33.17
CA PRO A 632 7.61 -15.67 -33.72
C PRO A 632 6.56 -15.29 -32.66
N ALA A 633 5.38 -14.86 -33.10
CA ALA A 633 4.31 -14.38 -32.21
C ALA A 633 3.80 -15.43 -31.18
N SER A 634 4.16 -16.70 -31.36
CA SER A 634 3.90 -17.80 -30.41
C SER A 634 4.84 -17.80 -29.19
N VAL A 635 6.00 -17.13 -29.27
CA VAL A 635 7.02 -17.07 -28.21
C VAL A 635 6.78 -15.82 -27.37
N LYS A 636 6.18 -15.99 -26.19
CA LYS A 636 5.83 -14.87 -25.29
C LYS A 636 6.74 -14.77 -24.07
N THR A 637 7.16 -15.89 -23.52
CA THR A 637 7.91 -15.96 -22.24
C THR A 637 9.39 -16.31 -22.47
N PHE A 638 10.22 -16.07 -21.46
CA PHE A 638 11.63 -16.50 -21.49
C PHE A 638 11.77 -18.01 -21.74
N THR A 639 10.85 -18.79 -21.15
CA THR A 639 10.79 -20.24 -21.33
C THR A 639 10.45 -20.63 -22.76
N ASP A 640 9.53 -19.91 -23.41
CA ASP A 640 9.18 -20.15 -24.81
C ASP A 640 10.35 -19.81 -25.74
N VAL A 641 11.19 -18.83 -25.39
CA VAL A 641 12.44 -18.53 -26.13
C VAL A 641 13.41 -19.70 -26.03
N GLY A 642 13.56 -20.29 -24.83
CA GLY A 642 14.37 -21.49 -24.63
C GLY A 642 13.90 -22.68 -25.46
N ASP A 643 12.58 -22.90 -25.51
CA ASP A 643 11.98 -23.96 -26.34
C ASP A 643 12.18 -23.71 -27.83
N TRP A 644 12.05 -22.46 -28.27
CA TRP A 644 12.25 -22.12 -29.67
C TRP A 644 13.72 -22.30 -30.13
N VAL A 645 14.70 -21.91 -29.31
CA VAL A 645 16.12 -21.93 -29.70
C VAL A 645 16.77 -23.31 -29.56
N PHE A 646 16.48 -24.03 -28.48
CA PHE A 646 17.11 -25.32 -28.18
C PHE A 646 16.11 -26.48 -28.02
N GLY A 647 14.82 -26.26 -28.27
CA GLY A 647 13.79 -27.27 -28.04
C GLY A 647 13.57 -27.55 -26.55
N LYS A 648 13.09 -28.76 -26.25
CA LYS A 648 12.74 -29.19 -24.90
C LYS A 648 13.86 -29.00 -23.88
N THR A 649 15.12 -29.17 -24.28
CA THR A 649 16.27 -28.98 -23.36
C THR A 649 16.43 -27.52 -22.97
N GLY A 650 16.29 -26.58 -23.91
CA GLY A 650 16.29 -25.14 -23.62
C GLY A 650 15.13 -24.72 -22.75
N ARG A 651 13.94 -25.29 -22.99
CA ARG A 651 12.75 -25.08 -22.15
C ARG A 651 13.02 -25.44 -20.69
N TYR A 652 13.50 -26.65 -20.42
CA TYR A 652 13.79 -27.09 -19.05
C TYR A 652 14.94 -26.31 -18.40
N LEU A 653 15.98 -25.97 -19.17
CA LEU A 653 17.08 -25.15 -18.65
C LEU A 653 16.59 -23.80 -18.14
N VAL A 654 15.78 -23.08 -18.94
CA VAL A 654 15.21 -21.79 -18.54
C VAL A 654 14.28 -21.95 -17.35
N ILE A 655 13.39 -22.95 -17.34
CA ILE A 655 12.46 -23.17 -16.23
C ILE A 655 13.21 -23.37 -14.91
N VAL A 656 14.20 -24.27 -14.90
CA VAL A 656 14.93 -24.62 -13.68
C VAL A 656 15.73 -23.43 -13.17
N SER A 657 16.48 -22.76 -14.05
CA SER A 657 17.30 -21.62 -13.65
C SER A 657 16.43 -20.44 -13.21
N GLN A 658 15.33 -20.15 -13.92
CA GLN A 658 14.44 -19.03 -13.61
C GLN A 658 13.70 -19.28 -12.30
N LEU A 659 13.18 -20.49 -12.09
CA LEU A 659 12.52 -20.86 -10.84
C LEU A 659 13.50 -20.73 -9.66
N LEU A 660 14.77 -21.14 -9.83
CA LEU A 660 15.77 -21.01 -8.78
C LEU A 660 16.05 -19.53 -8.42
N VAL A 661 16.23 -18.64 -9.40
CA VAL A 661 16.38 -17.19 -9.15
C VAL A 661 15.17 -16.66 -8.39
N CYS A 662 13.99 -16.98 -8.89
CA CYS A 662 12.73 -16.46 -8.40
C CYS A 662 12.25 -17.11 -7.09
N LEU A 663 12.96 -18.12 -6.56
CA LEU A 663 12.75 -18.64 -5.22
C LEU A 663 13.81 -18.08 -4.25
N LEU A 664 15.08 -18.08 -4.63
CA LEU A 664 16.17 -17.68 -3.73
C LEU A 664 16.23 -16.16 -3.50
N LEU A 665 15.96 -15.33 -4.51
CA LEU A 665 15.98 -13.88 -4.36
C LEU A 665 14.84 -13.38 -3.43
N PRO A 666 13.58 -13.83 -3.56
CA PRO A 666 12.55 -13.56 -2.57
C PRO A 666 12.89 -14.07 -1.16
N CYS A 667 13.59 -15.20 -1.04
CA CYS A 667 14.05 -15.67 0.27
C CYS A 667 15.03 -14.68 0.91
N ALA A 668 15.95 -14.12 0.13
CA ALA A 668 16.88 -13.09 0.59
C ALA A 668 16.16 -11.80 1.01
N PHE A 669 15.11 -11.39 0.30
CA PHE A 669 14.27 -10.26 0.71
C PHE A 669 13.51 -10.49 2.02
N LEU A 670 12.97 -11.70 2.25
CA LEU A 670 12.32 -12.02 3.53
C LEU A 670 13.31 -12.00 4.69
N VAL A 671 14.51 -12.56 4.50
CA VAL A 671 15.57 -12.57 5.53
C VAL A 671 16.04 -11.14 5.80
N LEU A 672 16.41 -10.38 4.77
CA LEU A 672 16.85 -8.98 4.95
C LEU A 672 15.76 -8.14 5.60
N GLY A 673 14.53 -8.20 5.11
CA GLY A 673 13.41 -7.45 5.67
C GLY A 673 13.10 -7.80 7.12
N SER A 674 13.33 -9.06 7.53
CA SER A 674 13.20 -9.47 8.93
C SER A 674 14.30 -8.87 9.81
N THR A 675 15.55 -8.86 9.34
CA THR A 675 16.69 -8.26 10.05
C THR A 675 16.53 -6.76 10.21
N LEU A 676 15.99 -6.07 9.18
CA LEU A 676 15.73 -4.64 9.29
C LEU A 676 14.64 -4.33 10.33
N LEU A 677 13.58 -5.15 10.42
CA LEU A 677 12.54 -4.98 11.45
C LEU A 677 13.06 -5.29 12.85
N ASP A 678 13.92 -6.30 12.99
CA ASP A 678 14.55 -6.66 14.26
C ASP A 678 15.41 -5.52 14.82
N VAL A 679 16.14 -4.82 13.95
CA VAL A 679 16.90 -3.61 14.30
C VAL A 679 16.00 -2.40 14.59
N LEU A 680 14.87 -2.28 13.88
CA LEU A 680 13.93 -1.18 14.09
C LEU A 680 13.20 -1.29 15.44
N PHE A 681 12.89 -2.52 15.82
CA PHE A 681 12.10 -2.89 16.99
C PHE A 681 12.86 -3.92 17.84
N PRO A 682 13.98 -3.52 18.47
CA PRO A 682 14.78 -4.43 19.28
C PRO A 682 13.95 -5.02 20.42
N ASP A 683 14.31 -6.24 20.84
CA ASP A 683 13.71 -6.99 21.96
C ASP A 683 12.18 -7.19 21.88
N SER A 684 11.58 -7.03 20.69
CA SER A 684 10.12 -7.08 20.51
C SER A 684 9.62 -8.47 20.12
N PHE A 685 10.23 -9.07 19.09
CA PHE A 685 9.93 -10.42 18.61
C PHE A 685 11.20 -11.07 18.06
N ASP A 686 11.19 -12.39 17.89
CA ASP A 686 12.29 -13.10 17.26
C ASP A 686 12.31 -12.90 15.74
N GLN A 687 13.48 -13.09 15.12
CA GLN A 687 13.63 -12.96 13.68
C GLN A 687 12.68 -13.87 12.88
N ILE A 688 12.32 -15.05 13.42
CA ILE A 688 11.38 -15.98 12.77
C ILE A 688 9.99 -15.35 12.67
N PHE A 689 9.50 -14.73 13.75
CA PHE A 689 8.26 -13.96 13.72
C PHE A 689 8.35 -12.85 12.67
N TRP A 690 9.45 -12.10 12.61
CA TRP A 690 9.61 -11.04 11.61
C TRP A 690 9.63 -11.55 10.17
N ILE A 691 10.19 -12.73 9.89
CA ILE A 691 10.10 -13.37 8.56
C ILE A 691 8.63 -13.67 8.20
N VAL A 692 7.87 -14.25 9.13
CA VAL A 692 6.46 -14.57 8.91
C VAL A 692 5.63 -13.30 8.74
N PHE A 693 5.87 -12.28 9.57
CA PHE A 693 5.22 -10.98 9.47
C PHE A 693 5.50 -10.31 8.13
N MET A 694 6.75 -10.37 7.66
CA MET A 694 7.11 -9.87 6.34
C MET A 694 6.39 -10.60 5.22
N ALA A 695 6.31 -11.93 5.29
CA ALA A 695 5.57 -12.71 4.32
C ALA A 695 4.08 -12.32 4.27
N ILE A 696 3.43 -12.16 5.43
CA ILE A 696 2.04 -11.71 5.53
C ILE A 696 1.87 -10.32 4.89
N THR A 697 2.80 -9.40 5.14
CA THR A 697 2.76 -8.03 4.63
C THR A 697 2.84 -7.97 3.10
N VAL A 698 3.59 -8.87 2.46
CA VAL A 698 3.72 -8.92 0.99
C VAL A 698 2.64 -9.74 0.30
N VAL A 699 1.84 -10.56 1.01
CA VAL A 699 0.75 -11.36 0.40
C VAL A 699 -0.18 -10.50 -0.47
N PRO A 700 -0.71 -9.34 -0.01
CA PRO A 700 -1.69 -8.61 -0.79
C PRO A 700 -1.14 -8.11 -2.13
N SER A 701 0.12 -7.65 -2.16
CA SER A 701 0.76 -7.23 -3.41
C SER A 701 1.04 -8.42 -4.33
N CYS A 702 1.36 -9.59 -3.76
CA CYS A 702 1.59 -10.84 -4.49
C CYS A 702 0.33 -11.45 -5.12
N LEU A 703 -0.87 -11.11 -4.64
CA LEU A 703 -2.13 -11.59 -5.19
C LEU A 703 -2.63 -10.77 -6.39
N ILE A 704 -2.04 -9.60 -6.64
CA ILE A 704 -2.38 -8.76 -7.80
C ILE A 704 -1.73 -9.38 -9.05
N PRO A 705 -2.49 -9.72 -10.11
CA PRO A 705 -1.95 -10.47 -11.25
C PRO A 705 -1.20 -9.64 -12.29
N THR A 706 -1.10 -8.30 -12.15
CA THR A 706 -0.48 -7.43 -13.18
C THR A 706 0.53 -6.43 -12.62
N LEU A 707 1.58 -6.16 -13.41
CA LEU A 707 2.61 -5.14 -13.10
C LEU A 707 2.31 -3.77 -13.71
N LYS A 708 1.20 -3.61 -14.46
CA LYS A 708 0.89 -2.38 -15.18
C LYS A 708 0.57 -1.22 -14.23
N GLU A 709 -0.07 -1.52 -13.11
CA GLU A 709 -0.31 -0.58 -12.01
C GLU A 709 0.89 -0.46 -11.05
N ALA A 710 1.85 -1.40 -11.14
CA ALA A 710 3.02 -1.44 -10.27
C ALA A 710 4.09 -0.39 -10.65
N ALA A 711 4.05 0.21 -11.85
CA ALA A 711 5.09 1.14 -12.27
C ALA A 711 5.20 2.42 -11.39
N SER A 712 4.07 2.95 -10.90
CA SER A 712 4.08 4.07 -9.95
C SER A 712 4.60 3.65 -8.58
N VAL A 713 4.30 2.42 -8.16
CA VAL A 713 4.75 1.84 -6.89
C VAL A 713 6.26 1.54 -6.96
N ALA A 714 6.75 0.96 -8.05
CA ALA A 714 8.17 0.70 -8.29
C ALA A 714 9.02 1.97 -8.28
N PHE A 715 8.49 3.10 -8.77
CA PHE A 715 9.15 4.40 -8.66
C PHE A 715 9.38 4.81 -7.19
N VAL A 716 8.39 4.59 -6.31
CA VAL A 716 8.53 4.84 -4.86
C VAL A 716 9.60 3.92 -4.28
N GLY A 717 9.62 2.64 -4.67
CA GLY A 717 10.65 1.69 -4.26
C GLY A 717 12.06 2.12 -4.67
N CYS A 718 12.25 2.64 -5.89
CA CYS A 718 13.54 3.18 -6.37
C CYS A 718 14.01 4.38 -5.55
N ILE A 719 13.11 5.35 -5.31
CA ILE A 719 13.43 6.52 -4.49
C ILE A 719 13.78 6.08 -3.06
N GLY A 720 13.04 5.10 -2.52
CA GLY A 720 13.34 4.51 -1.22
C GLY A 720 14.78 4.01 -1.12
N THR A 721 15.24 3.18 -2.06
CA THR A 721 16.63 2.71 -2.06
C THR A 721 17.62 3.86 -2.14
N LEU A 722 17.41 4.82 -3.06
CA LEU A 722 18.32 5.96 -3.22
C LEU A 722 18.46 6.74 -1.92
N ILE A 723 17.36 7.03 -1.22
CA ILE A 723 17.39 7.74 0.06
C ILE A 723 18.07 6.87 1.12
N ALA A 724 17.75 5.58 1.20
CA ALA A 724 18.36 4.66 2.17
C ALA A 724 19.88 4.57 2.00
N ASP A 725 20.36 4.45 0.77
CA ASP A 725 21.79 4.38 0.44
C ASP A 725 22.50 5.70 0.77
N ILE A 726 21.91 6.84 0.38
CA ILE A 726 22.47 8.16 0.67
C ILE A 726 22.56 8.38 2.18
N VAL A 727 21.52 8.06 2.95
CA VAL A 727 21.52 8.20 4.40
C VAL A 727 22.54 7.25 5.03
N GLY A 728 22.59 5.98 4.58
CA GLY A 728 23.55 4.98 5.07
C GLY A 728 25.01 5.40 4.85
N VAL A 729 25.35 5.83 3.63
CA VAL A 729 26.69 6.37 3.31
C VAL A 729 26.97 7.63 4.13
N SER A 730 25.98 8.53 4.28
CA SER A 730 26.16 9.78 5.04
C SER A 730 26.44 9.51 6.53
N ILE A 731 25.78 8.53 7.14
CA ILE A 731 26.07 8.11 8.52
C ILE A 731 27.51 7.64 8.63
N LEU A 732 27.93 6.76 7.70
CA LEU A 732 29.27 6.18 7.69
C LEU A 732 30.35 7.27 7.53
N GLU A 733 30.22 8.15 6.54
CA GLU A 733 31.19 9.24 6.32
C GLU A 733 31.21 10.25 7.48
N TRP A 734 30.06 10.54 8.08
CA TRP A 734 29.97 11.47 9.20
C TRP A 734 30.63 10.94 10.46
N GLU A 735 30.40 9.67 10.81
CA GLU A 735 30.98 9.09 12.03
C GLU A 735 32.47 8.78 11.88
N MET A 736 32.91 8.40 10.69
CA MET A 736 34.32 8.15 10.40
C MET A 736 35.13 9.41 10.10
N ARG A 737 34.53 10.61 10.10
CA ARG A 737 35.25 11.85 9.73
C ARG A 737 36.53 12.06 10.54
N GLY A 738 37.62 12.39 9.86
CA GLY A 738 38.93 12.58 10.49
C GLY A 738 39.69 11.28 10.78
N HIS A 739 39.23 10.15 10.22
CA HIS A 739 39.97 8.89 10.26
C HIS A 739 41.37 9.01 9.62
N PRO A 740 42.38 8.25 10.09
CA PRO A 740 43.68 8.12 9.43
C PRO A 740 43.54 7.38 8.08
N SER A 741 44.65 7.14 7.37
CA SER A 741 44.61 6.36 6.13
C SER A 741 43.89 5.02 6.32
N ILE A 742 42.87 4.77 5.50
CA ILE A 742 42.04 3.57 5.58
C ILE A 742 42.88 2.29 5.43
N PRO A 743 42.54 1.21 6.17
CA PRO A 743 43.20 -0.07 6.02
C PRO A 743 42.84 -0.69 4.67
N THR A 744 43.85 -1.19 3.96
CA THR A 744 43.70 -1.85 2.66
C THR A 744 43.47 -3.36 2.85
N PRO A 745 42.65 -4.00 2.01
CA PRO A 745 42.44 -5.44 2.10
C PRO A 745 43.67 -6.24 1.64
N ASP A 746 43.81 -7.45 2.19
CA ASP A 746 44.83 -8.41 1.77
C ASP A 746 44.40 -9.10 0.48
N ILE A 747 44.56 -8.41 -0.66
CA ILE A 747 44.00 -8.81 -1.96
C ILE A 747 44.52 -10.20 -2.36
N THR A 748 43.62 -11.18 -2.30
CA THR A 748 43.84 -12.53 -2.86
C THR A 748 42.95 -12.76 -4.08
N LEU A 749 43.39 -13.64 -4.99
CA LEU A 749 42.56 -14.05 -6.13
C LEU A 749 41.21 -14.62 -5.66
N HIS A 750 41.21 -15.33 -4.53
CA HIS A 750 40.00 -15.85 -3.92
C HIS A 750 39.00 -14.75 -3.53
N GLN A 751 39.44 -13.70 -2.85
CA GLN A 751 38.58 -12.57 -2.48
C GLN A 751 38.02 -11.84 -3.70
N VAL A 752 38.84 -11.60 -4.72
CA VAL A 752 38.38 -10.96 -5.97
C VAL A 752 37.33 -11.83 -6.66
N LEU A 753 37.56 -13.14 -6.79
CA LEU A 753 36.59 -14.04 -7.43
C LEU A 753 35.28 -14.15 -6.65
N THR A 754 35.33 -14.16 -5.31
CA THR A 754 34.10 -14.30 -4.50
C THR A 754 33.18 -13.08 -4.56
N THR A 755 33.67 -11.89 -4.94
CA THR A 755 32.79 -10.73 -5.25
C THR A 755 31.87 -10.97 -6.45
N PHE A 756 32.18 -11.94 -7.31
CA PHE A 756 31.37 -12.25 -8.50
C PHE A 756 29.95 -12.69 -8.15
N GLY A 757 29.73 -13.37 -7.02
CA GLY A 757 28.41 -13.79 -6.56
C GLY A 757 27.50 -12.58 -6.34
N ASN A 758 27.87 -11.72 -5.39
CA ASN A 758 27.19 -10.45 -5.11
C ASN A 758 27.04 -9.55 -6.34
N LEU A 759 28.09 -9.38 -7.15
CA LEU A 759 28.02 -8.57 -8.37
C LEU A 759 27.04 -9.17 -9.39
N SER A 760 27.04 -10.48 -9.59
CA SER A 760 26.11 -11.16 -10.49
C SER A 760 24.66 -10.97 -10.03
N LEU A 761 24.40 -11.17 -8.73
CA LEU A 761 23.08 -10.91 -8.13
C LEU A 761 22.63 -9.47 -8.38
N ALA A 762 23.51 -8.50 -8.10
CA ALA A 762 23.18 -7.09 -8.22
C ALA A 762 22.74 -6.73 -9.64
N TYR A 763 23.37 -7.28 -10.68
CA TYR A 763 23.03 -7.05 -12.09
C TYR A 763 21.92 -7.95 -12.67
N GLY A 764 21.23 -8.75 -11.85
CA GLY A 764 20.28 -9.79 -12.24
C GLY A 764 18.93 -9.35 -12.85
N ALA A 765 18.83 -8.16 -13.45
CA ALA A 765 17.56 -7.58 -13.89
C ALA A 765 16.96 -8.20 -15.18
N SER A 766 17.70 -9.04 -15.93
CA SER A 766 17.21 -9.60 -17.20
C SER A 766 16.07 -10.62 -17.05
N VAL A 767 15.90 -11.18 -15.86
CA VAL A 767 14.82 -12.11 -15.47
C VAL A 767 13.42 -11.51 -15.69
N VAL A 768 13.26 -10.18 -15.53
CA VAL A 768 11.97 -9.48 -15.69
C VAL A 768 11.80 -8.82 -17.07
N VAL A 769 12.89 -8.73 -17.85
CA VAL A 769 12.89 -8.01 -19.14
C VAL A 769 11.90 -8.60 -20.16
N PRO A 770 11.73 -9.93 -20.27
CA PRO A 770 10.73 -10.50 -21.17
C PRO A 770 9.30 -10.02 -20.89
N ASP A 771 8.91 -9.97 -19.61
CA ASP A 771 7.59 -9.51 -19.21
C ASP A 771 7.41 -8.00 -19.42
N LEU A 772 8.44 -7.20 -19.08
CA LEU A 772 8.43 -5.76 -19.32
C LEU A 772 8.38 -5.42 -20.82
N GLN A 773 9.12 -6.16 -21.65
CA GLN A 773 9.12 -5.99 -23.10
C GLN A 773 7.76 -6.33 -23.71
N ARG A 774 7.10 -7.38 -23.22
CA ARG A 774 5.75 -7.77 -23.65
C ARG A 774 4.70 -6.72 -23.31
N GLN A 775 4.89 -6.02 -22.19
CA GLN A 775 4.02 -4.94 -21.73
C GLN A 775 4.38 -3.56 -22.30
N HIS A 776 5.41 -3.44 -23.13
CA HIS A 776 5.80 -2.17 -23.75
C HIS A 776 5.09 -1.96 -25.09
N SER A 777 4.54 -0.77 -25.35
CA SER A 777 3.85 -0.46 -26.61
C SER A 777 4.77 -0.57 -27.82
N GLU A 778 6.03 -0.18 -27.67
CA GLU A 778 7.03 -0.21 -28.74
C GLU A 778 8.27 -1.02 -28.30
N PRO A 779 8.25 -2.36 -28.42
CA PRO A 779 9.30 -3.21 -27.85
C PRO A 779 10.67 -2.99 -28.50
N THR A 780 10.73 -2.42 -29.70
CA THR A 780 11.99 -2.05 -30.38
C THR A 780 12.81 -1.01 -29.61
N ARG A 781 12.21 -0.31 -28.64
CA ARG A 781 12.92 0.64 -27.76
C ARG A 781 13.63 -0.03 -26.58
N MET A 782 13.30 -1.28 -26.24
CA MET A 782 13.82 -1.97 -25.06
C MET A 782 15.35 -1.98 -24.96
N PRO A 783 16.13 -2.24 -26.03
CA PRO A 783 17.58 -2.18 -25.95
C PRO A 783 18.14 -0.84 -25.46
N ARG A 784 17.49 0.29 -25.83
CA ARG A 784 17.89 1.63 -25.37
C ARG A 784 17.51 1.85 -23.92
N ILE A 785 16.31 1.42 -23.54
CA ILE A 785 15.81 1.48 -22.15
C ILE A 785 16.74 0.71 -21.20
N ILE A 786 17.16 -0.50 -21.59
CA ILE A 786 18.10 -1.34 -20.84
C ILE A 786 19.46 -0.65 -20.70
N LEU A 787 20.01 -0.11 -21.79
CA LEU A 787 21.31 0.57 -21.76
C LEU A 787 21.30 1.78 -20.81
N VAL A 788 20.25 2.60 -20.87
CA VAL A 788 20.11 3.80 -20.02
C VAL A 788 19.92 3.41 -18.55
N SER A 789 19.05 2.45 -18.27
CA SER A 789 18.73 2.03 -16.89
C SER A 789 19.92 1.36 -16.20
N LEU A 790 20.47 0.26 -16.76
CA LEU A 790 21.60 -0.45 -16.15
C LEU A 790 22.88 0.39 -16.19
N GLY A 791 23.07 1.22 -17.21
CA GLY A 791 24.22 2.14 -17.29
C GLY A 791 24.19 3.21 -16.20
N ALA A 792 23.04 3.87 -16.00
CA ALA A 792 22.87 4.84 -14.91
C ALA A 792 23.00 4.17 -13.54
N GLY A 793 22.43 2.97 -13.36
CA GLY A 793 22.57 2.19 -12.14
C GLY A 793 24.02 1.82 -11.82
N SER A 794 24.82 1.47 -12.84
CA SER A 794 26.25 1.15 -12.68
C SER A 794 27.05 2.36 -12.18
N ALA A 795 26.73 3.57 -12.67
CA ALA A 795 27.36 4.80 -12.21
C ALA A 795 27.01 5.10 -10.74
N PHE A 796 25.75 4.85 -10.34
CA PHE A 796 25.32 4.97 -8.95
C PHE A 796 26.02 3.94 -8.04
N PHE A 797 26.13 2.68 -8.47
CA PHE A 797 26.87 1.64 -7.73
C PHE A 797 28.32 2.04 -7.51
N LEU A 798 28.99 2.57 -8.53
CA LEU A 798 30.35 3.08 -8.39
C LEU A 798 30.45 4.20 -7.36
N ALA A 799 29.50 5.16 -7.38
CA ALA A 799 29.49 6.26 -6.43
C ALA A 799 29.32 5.77 -4.98
N VAL A 800 28.35 4.88 -4.73
CA VAL A 800 28.12 4.30 -3.39
C VAL A 800 29.31 3.46 -2.94
N ALA A 801 29.90 2.66 -3.84
CA ALA A 801 31.06 1.83 -3.53
C ALA A 801 32.28 2.67 -3.12
N ILE A 802 32.59 3.73 -3.89
CA ILE A 802 33.71 4.64 -3.60
C ILE A 802 33.47 5.35 -2.27
N ALA A 803 32.28 5.94 -2.08
CA ALA A 803 31.96 6.70 -0.87
C ALA A 803 32.02 5.82 0.38
N GLY A 804 31.41 4.63 0.33
CA GLY A 804 31.47 3.69 1.46
C GLY A 804 32.89 3.20 1.75
N TYR A 805 33.64 2.79 0.73
CA TYR A 805 35.03 2.30 0.90
C TYR A 805 35.97 3.41 1.40
N ALA A 806 35.77 4.65 0.99
CA ALA A 806 36.58 5.79 1.43
C ALA A 806 36.52 6.01 2.95
N ALA A 807 35.40 5.63 3.59
CA ALA A 807 35.19 5.77 5.02
C ALA A 807 35.51 4.49 5.82
N GLY A 808 35.18 3.30 5.32
CA GLY A 808 35.33 2.04 6.08
C GLY A 808 36.51 1.14 5.70
N GLY A 809 37.10 1.32 4.51
CA GLY A 809 38.18 0.46 4.02
C GLY A 809 37.80 -1.03 3.97
N CYS A 810 38.73 -1.90 4.35
CA CYS A 810 38.49 -3.35 4.43
C CYS A 810 37.56 -3.79 5.58
N GLN A 811 37.19 -2.90 6.51
CA GLN A 811 36.38 -3.21 7.69
C GLN A 811 34.86 -3.14 7.45
N LEU A 812 34.43 -2.91 6.21
CA LEU A 812 33.00 -2.92 5.88
C LEU A 812 32.44 -4.34 5.91
N SER A 813 31.24 -4.47 6.46
CA SER A 813 30.47 -5.73 6.45
C SER A 813 29.96 -6.06 5.05
N GLY A 814 29.35 -7.23 4.88
CA GLY A 814 28.72 -7.70 3.63
C GLY A 814 27.60 -6.80 3.10
N ASN A 815 27.06 -5.92 3.95
CA ASN A 815 25.97 -4.99 3.65
C ASN A 815 26.26 -3.63 4.32
N LEU A 816 26.05 -2.54 3.59
CA LEU A 816 26.23 -1.18 4.08
C LEU A 816 25.43 -0.90 5.36
N LEU A 817 24.15 -1.29 5.40
CA LEU A 817 23.29 -1.05 6.57
C LEU A 817 23.74 -1.84 7.79
N PHE A 818 24.40 -2.99 7.61
CA PHE A 818 24.98 -3.79 8.68
C PHE A 818 26.33 -3.24 9.17
N SER A 819 26.94 -2.34 8.40
CA SER A 819 28.20 -1.69 8.78
C SER A 819 27.97 -0.47 9.68
N VAL A 820 26.82 0.21 9.52
CA VAL A 820 26.52 1.46 10.24
C VAL A 820 25.90 1.25 11.62
N VAL A 821 25.28 0.11 11.88
CA VAL A 821 24.63 -0.20 13.17
C VAL A 821 24.94 -1.63 13.58
N ASN A 822 24.94 -1.88 14.88
CA ASN A 822 25.03 -3.23 15.42
C ASN A 822 23.64 -3.90 15.32
N ILE A 823 23.58 -5.03 14.62
CA ILE A 823 22.32 -5.74 14.34
C ILE A 823 21.77 -6.41 15.60
N ALA A 824 22.64 -6.88 16.51
CA ALA A 824 22.22 -7.57 17.71
C ALA A 824 21.72 -6.61 18.79
N ASP A 825 22.31 -5.42 18.87
CA ASP A 825 21.87 -4.35 19.77
C ASP A 825 22.08 -2.98 19.10
N PRO A 826 21.01 -2.35 18.58
CA PRO A 826 21.08 -1.06 17.91
C PRO A 826 21.56 0.10 18.80
N SER A 827 21.55 -0.07 20.13
CA SER A 827 22.03 0.91 21.10
C SER A 827 23.52 0.78 21.42
N ALA A 828 24.12 -0.37 21.10
CA ALA A 828 25.55 -0.61 21.25
C ALA A 828 26.36 -0.04 20.08
N ALA A 829 27.68 0.05 20.29
CA ALA A 829 28.59 0.44 19.22
C ALA A 829 28.48 -0.54 18.04
N SER A 830 28.47 0.02 16.82
CA SER A 830 28.58 -0.74 15.57
C SER A 830 29.88 -1.55 15.53
N ALA A 831 30.01 -2.47 14.57
CA ALA A 831 31.27 -3.19 14.37
C ALA A 831 32.46 -2.21 14.21
N LEU A 832 32.22 -1.04 13.59
CA LEU A 832 33.20 0.03 13.41
C LEU A 832 33.44 0.90 14.66
N GLY A 833 32.79 0.60 15.79
CA GLY A 833 33.06 1.21 17.10
C GLY A 833 32.35 2.53 17.39
N PHE A 834 31.41 2.97 16.54
CA PHE A 834 30.62 4.19 16.77
C PHE A 834 29.14 3.89 17.01
N ILE A 835 28.44 4.82 17.67
CA ILE A 835 26.98 4.76 17.85
C ILE A 835 26.37 5.85 16.94
N PRO A 836 25.66 5.48 15.86
CA PRO A 836 25.10 6.45 14.93
C PRO A 836 23.87 7.16 15.52
N SER A 837 23.47 8.28 14.91
CA SER A 837 22.19 8.92 15.25
C SER A 837 21.01 7.99 14.94
N ARG A 838 20.21 7.64 15.97
CA ARG A 838 19.07 6.71 15.87
C ARG A 838 18.08 7.09 14.77
N GLY A 839 17.71 8.37 14.67
CA GLY A 839 16.79 8.86 13.64
C GLY A 839 17.27 8.58 12.21
N ALA A 840 18.56 8.78 11.91
CA ALA A 840 19.09 8.52 10.57
C ALA A 840 19.08 7.02 10.21
N VAL A 841 19.41 6.14 11.18
CA VAL A 841 19.33 4.69 10.99
C VAL A 841 17.89 4.27 10.70
N ILE A 842 16.93 4.74 11.51
CA ILE A 842 15.51 4.45 11.32
C ILE A 842 15.04 4.88 9.93
N MET A 843 15.41 6.06 9.46
CA MET A 843 15.03 6.51 8.11
C MET A 843 15.61 5.62 7.01
N ALA A 844 16.90 5.27 7.08
CA ALA A 844 17.53 4.40 6.10
C ALA A 844 16.85 3.02 6.04
N TYR A 845 16.56 2.46 7.22
CA TYR A 845 15.93 1.15 7.35
C TYR A 845 14.47 1.17 6.88
N LEU A 846 13.68 2.19 7.24
CA LEU A 846 12.29 2.34 6.78
C LEU A 846 12.21 2.46 5.26
N PHE A 847 13.05 3.29 4.62
CA PHE A 847 13.05 3.44 3.18
C PHE A 847 13.49 2.15 2.46
N MET A 848 14.47 1.43 3.02
CA MET A 848 14.86 0.12 2.51
C MET A 848 13.74 -0.91 2.68
N GLN A 849 13.00 -0.87 3.79
CA GLN A 849 11.86 -1.75 4.04
C GLN A 849 10.75 -1.56 2.99
N VAL A 850 10.42 -0.29 2.69
CA VAL A 850 9.47 0.05 1.63
C VAL A 850 9.94 -0.50 0.28
N HIS A 851 11.22 -0.33 -0.04
CA HIS A 851 11.79 -0.91 -1.25
C HIS A 851 11.63 -2.43 -1.30
N ILE A 852 11.99 -3.16 -0.24
CA ILE A 852 11.91 -4.63 -0.17
C ILE A 852 10.47 -5.11 -0.42
N VAL A 853 9.47 -4.51 0.24
CA VAL A 853 8.05 -4.87 0.08
C VAL A 853 7.60 -4.69 -1.37
N ILE A 854 8.03 -3.61 -2.03
CA ILE A 854 7.65 -3.29 -3.42
C ILE A 854 8.38 -4.21 -4.40
N ALA A 855 9.70 -4.34 -4.26
CA ALA A 855 10.55 -5.15 -5.12
C ALA A 855 10.18 -6.64 -5.05
N PHE A 856 9.80 -7.14 -3.87
CA PHE A 856 9.35 -8.52 -3.68
C PHE A 856 8.23 -8.90 -4.64
N SER A 857 7.18 -8.07 -4.73
CA SER A 857 6.04 -8.32 -5.62
C SER A 857 6.42 -8.34 -7.10
N THR A 858 7.39 -7.51 -7.49
CA THR A 858 7.87 -7.42 -8.87
C THR A 858 8.69 -8.66 -9.27
N VAL A 859 9.54 -9.14 -8.34
CA VAL A 859 10.42 -10.29 -8.58
C VAL A 859 9.67 -11.63 -8.56
N ILE A 860 8.61 -11.75 -7.76
CA ILE A 860 7.83 -12.99 -7.62
C ILE A 860 6.72 -13.14 -8.66
N GLN A 861 6.45 -12.12 -9.50
CA GLN A 861 5.41 -12.23 -10.51
C GLN A 861 5.73 -13.22 -11.65
N PRO A 862 6.94 -13.25 -12.24
CA PRO A 862 7.31 -14.25 -13.24
C PRO A 862 7.17 -15.72 -12.78
N PRO A 863 7.63 -16.15 -11.59
CA PRO A 863 7.46 -17.53 -11.14
C PRO A 863 6.00 -17.88 -10.86
N PHE A 864 5.17 -16.94 -10.39
CA PHE A 864 3.72 -17.19 -10.27
C PHE A 864 3.11 -17.48 -11.63
N TYR A 865 3.40 -16.64 -12.63
CA TYR A 865 2.91 -16.86 -13.99
C TYR A 865 3.36 -18.22 -14.54
N MET A 866 4.63 -18.59 -14.34
CA MET A 866 5.13 -19.91 -14.74
C MET A 866 4.43 -21.04 -13.98
N ALA A 867 4.31 -20.96 -12.66
CA ALA A 867 3.68 -21.98 -11.83
C ALA A 867 2.20 -22.18 -12.20
N GLU A 868 1.47 -21.09 -12.44
CA GLU A 868 0.09 -21.12 -12.92
C GLU A 868 -0.01 -21.82 -14.29
N ARG A 869 0.92 -21.51 -15.21
CA ARG A 869 0.96 -22.16 -16.52
C ARG A 869 1.29 -23.65 -16.44
N PHE A 870 2.23 -24.06 -15.60
CA PHE A 870 2.67 -25.46 -15.50
C PHE A 870 1.75 -26.33 -14.66
N ILE A 871 1.26 -25.82 -13.52
CA ILE A 871 0.49 -26.61 -12.55
C ILE A 871 -1.00 -26.52 -12.84
N LEU A 872 -1.52 -25.33 -13.12
CA LEU A 872 -2.96 -25.12 -13.37
C LEU A 872 -3.31 -25.20 -14.85
N GLY A 873 -2.32 -25.13 -15.75
CA GLY A 873 -2.54 -25.15 -17.19
C GLY A 873 -3.18 -23.89 -17.74
N MET A 874 -3.12 -22.78 -16.98
CA MET A 874 -3.55 -21.45 -17.41
C MET A 874 -2.57 -20.88 -18.46
N HIS A 875 -2.94 -19.85 -19.23
CA HIS A 875 -2.09 -19.16 -20.20
C HIS A 875 -1.53 -20.02 -21.34
N LYS A 876 -2.20 -21.12 -21.69
CA LYS A 876 -1.82 -21.98 -22.83
C LYS A 876 -2.15 -21.28 -24.14
N THR A 877 -1.23 -21.32 -25.10
CA THR A 877 -1.42 -20.73 -26.42
C THR A 877 -2.45 -21.52 -27.23
N SER A 878 -3.29 -20.81 -28.00
CA SER A 878 -4.29 -21.39 -28.93
C SER A 878 -3.71 -22.48 -29.85
N SER A 879 -2.42 -22.42 -30.18
CA SER A 879 -1.72 -23.46 -30.96
C SER A 879 -1.50 -24.78 -30.20
N GLU A 880 -1.33 -24.78 -28.87
CA GLU A 880 -1.27 -26.01 -28.06
C GLU A 880 -2.65 -26.65 -27.92
N ASN A 881 -3.72 -25.85 -27.86
CA ASN A 881 -5.09 -26.38 -27.87
C ASN A 881 -5.44 -27.04 -29.21
N LEU A 882 -5.02 -26.45 -30.34
CA LEU A 882 -5.18 -27.05 -31.66
C LEU A 882 -4.34 -28.32 -31.87
N ILE A 883 -3.15 -28.40 -31.25
CA ILE A 883 -2.32 -29.61 -31.27
C ILE A 883 -2.92 -30.67 -30.36
N GLN A 884 -3.44 -30.31 -29.18
CA GLN A 884 -4.06 -31.24 -28.25
C GLN A 884 -5.45 -31.70 -28.70
N GLU A 885 -6.22 -30.86 -29.42
CA GLU A 885 -7.41 -31.27 -30.15
C GLU A 885 -7.04 -32.16 -31.33
N ASN A 886 -6.03 -31.83 -32.13
CA ASN A 886 -5.58 -32.73 -33.21
C ASN A 886 -5.04 -34.05 -32.68
N GLU A 887 -4.38 -34.08 -31.52
CA GLU A 887 -3.84 -35.29 -30.88
C GLU A 887 -4.97 -36.14 -30.29
N LYS A 888 -5.99 -35.52 -29.68
CA LYS A 888 -7.21 -36.21 -29.22
C LYS A 888 -8.09 -36.69 -30.38
N LEU A 889 -8.14 -35.94 -31.48
CA LEU A 889 -8.90 -36.29 -32.70
C LEU A 889 -8.19 -37.39 -33.50
N SER A 890 -6.86 -37.39 -33.55
CA SER A 890 -6.07 -38.46 -34.18
C SER A 890 -6.08 -39.76 -33.38
N THR A 891 -6.22 -39.70 -32.05
CA THR A 891 -6.41 -40.92 -31.23
C THR A 891 -7.84 -41.49 -31.35
N ALA A 892 -8.82 -40.69 -31.78
CA ALA A 892 -10.20 -41.11 -32.01
C ALA A 892 -10.50 -41.51 -33.48
N ALA A 893 -9.62 -41.16 -34.42
CA ALA A 893 -9.81 -41.38 -35.86
C ALA A 893 -9.38 -42.78 -36.36
N ASP A 894 -8.84 -43.66 -35.51
CA ASP A 894 -8.47 -45.03 -35.89
C ASP A 894 -9.68 -46.00 -36.00
N LEU A 895 -10.92 -45.50 -35.91
CA LEU A 895 -12.15 -46.30 -36.04
C LEU A 895 -13.32 -45.54 -36.68
N ALA A 896 -13.19 -45.11 -37.95
CA ALA A 896 -14.33 -45.01 -38.89
C ALA A 896 -13.89 -44.65 -40.31
N THR A 897 -14.60 -45.22 -41.28
CA THR A 897 -14.46 -45.13 -42.75
C THR A 897 -14.67 -43.72 -43.33
N PRO A 898 -14.14 -43.45 -44.55
CA PRO A 898 -14.21 -42.14 -45.18
C PRO A 898 -15.55 -41.93 -45.89
N ASP A 899 -16.21 -40.81 -45.64
CA ASP A 899 -17.07 -40.16 -46.65
C ASP A 899 -17.45 -38.72 -46.24
N LEU A 900 -17.54 -37.88 -47.27
CA LEU A 900 -18.18 -36.56 -47.37
C LEU A 900 -17.36 -35.29 -47.05
N GLU A 901 -17.00 -34.62 -48.15
CA GLU A 901 -16.69 -33.19 -48.28
C GLU A 901 -17.79 -32.30 -47.68
N GLY A 902 -17.40 -31.28 -46.90
CA GLY A 902 -18.29 -30.30 -46.29
C GLY A 902 -17.58 -28.97 -46.04
N ASN A 903 -17.78 -28.06 -46.98
CA ASN A 903 -17.28 -26.69 -47.09
C ASN A 903 -17.51 -25.83 -45.83
N TYR A 904 -16.45 -25.29 -45.20
CA TYR A 904 -16.54 -24.19 -44.22
C TYR A 904 -16.08 -22.88 -44.85
N ASN A 905 -17.05 -22.09 -45.30
CA ASN A 905 -16.85 -20.71 -45.73
C ASN A 905 -16.52 -19.84 -44.51
N VAL A 906 -15.29 -19.32 -44.47
CA VAL A 906 -14.92 -18.21 -43.59
C VAL A 906 -15.66 -16.96 -44.07
N SER A 907 -16.64 -16.50 -43.28
CA SER A 907 -17.30 -15.23 -43.49
C SER A 907 -16.31 -14.09 -43.24
N ASN A 908 -15.76 -13.54 -44.32
CA ASN A 908 -15.16 -12.22 -44.34
C ASN A 908 -16.22 -11.17 -43.98
N THR A 909 -16.13 -10.57 -42.79
CA THR A 909 -16.80 -9.31 -42.47
C THR A 909 -15.82 -8.15 -42.75
N PRO A 910 -16.17 -7.19 -43.62
CA PRO A 910 -15.27 -6.08 -43.93
C PRO A 910 -15.41 -4.95 -42.90
N GLY A 911 -14.29 -4.47 -42.37
CA GLY A 911 -14.12 -3.07 -41.96
C GLY A 911 -14.28 -2.72 -40.48
N LEU A 912 -13.24 -2.98 -39.68
CA LEU A 912 -12.71 -1.99 -38.73
C LEU A 912 -11.23 -2.32 -38.49
N THR A 913 -10.32 -1.53 -39.07
CA THR A 913 -8.90 -1.60 -38.67
C THR A 913 -8.80 -1.07 -37.25
N LEU A 914 -8.89 -1.96 -36.26
CA LEU A 914 -8.59 -1.66 -34.88
C LEU A 914 -7.20 -1.01 -34.83
N THR A 915 -7.07 0.11 -34.13
CA THR A 915 -5.76 0.70 -33.88
C THR A 915 -4.89 -0.31 -33.13
N ALA A 916 -3.55 -0.23 -33.27
CA ALA A 916 -2.64 -1.11 -32.54
C ALA A 916 -2.87 -1.08 -31.02
N GLU A 917 -3.38 0.04 -30.50
CA GLU A 917 -3.80 0.19 -29.10
C GLU A 917 -5.07 -0.61 -28.77
N GLN A 918 -6.08 -0.64 -29.64
CA GLN A 918 -7.32 -1.40 -29.41
C GLN A 918 -7.09 -2.92 -29.48
N GLN A 919 -6.35 -3.41 -30.47
CA GLN A 919 -5.96 -4.83 -30.55
C GLN A 919 -5.15 -5.27 -29.32
N ARG A 920 -4.35 -4.37 -28.75
CA ARG A 920 -3.59 -4.63 -27.53
C ARG A 920 -4.48 -4.69 -26.30
N ARG A 921 -5.46 -3.79 -26.17
CA ARG A 921 -6.43 -3.79 -25.06
C ARG A 921 -7.30 -5.04 -25.06
N GLU A 922 -7.76 -5.49 -26.23
CA GLU A 922 -8.49 -6.75 -26.35
C GLU A 922 -7.65 -7.95 -25.91
N LYS A 923 -6.36 -7.98 -26.30
CA LYS A 923 -5.42 -9.04 -25.91
C LYS A 923 -5.09 -9.04 -24.41
N GLU A 924 -4.92 -7.87 -23.80
CA GLU A 924 -4.74 -7.72 -22.34
C GLU A 924 -6.02 -8.11 -21.59
N GLY A 925 -7.19 -7.74 -22.09
CA GLY A 925 -8.49 -8.12 -21.54
C GLY A 925 -8.73 -9.64 -21.59
N GLN A 926 -8.29 -10.30 -22.66
CA GLN A 926 -8.40 -11.75 -22.82
C GLN A 926 -7.47 -12.50 -21.85
N GLU A 927 -6.24 -12.02 -21.62
CA GLU A 927 -5.33 -12.59 -20.61
C GLU A 927 -5.85 -12.38 -19.17
N LEU A 928 -6.51 -11.25 -18.89
CA LEU A 928 -7.16 -10.98 -17.60
C LEU A 928 -8.42 -11.82 -17.38
N SER A 929 -9.18 -12.13 -18.43
CA SER A 929 -10.38 -12.97 -18.33
C SER A 929 -10.08 -14.41 -17.91
N GLU A 930 -8.85 -14.90 -18.10
CA GLU A 930 -8.43 -16.19 -17.56
C GLU A 930 -8.36 -16.22 -16.02
N TYR A 931 -8.29 -15.04 -15.38
CA TYR A 931 -8.35 -14.91 -13.92
C TYR A 931 -9.78 -14.64 -13.41
N GLU A 932 -10.76 -14.54 -14.30
CA GLU A 932 -12.17 -14.33 -13.94
C GLU A 932 -12.83 -15.70 -13.63
N GLY A 933 -13.67 -15.73 -12.58
CA GLY A 933 -14.39 -16.93 -12.13
C GLY A 933 -13.92 -17.48 -10.77
N ALA A 934 -14.88 -17.68 -9.85
CA ALA A 934 -14.60 -18.03 -8.45
C ALA A 934 -13.75 -19.31 -8.26
N GLY A 935 -13.95 -20.32 -9.11
CA GLY A 935 -13.18 -21.57 -9.07
C GLY A 935 -11.73 -21.40 -9.53
N THR A 936 -11.49 -20.55 -10.53
CA THR A 936 -10.14 -20.23 -11.01
C THR A 936 -9.40 -19.35 -10.01
N VAL A 937 -10.09 -18.36 -9.43
CA VAL A 937 -9.55 -17.50 -8.36
C VAL A 937 -9.05 -18.32 -7.19
N LEU A 938 -9.85 -19.25 -6.68
CA LEU A 938 -9.44 -20.10 -5.56
C LEU A 938 -8.19 -20.93 -5.89
N ARG A 939 -8.09 -21.47 -7.11
CA ARG A 939 -6.96 -22.30 -7.55
C ARG A 939 -5.64 -21.52 -7.58
N TYR A 940 -5.61 -20.37 -8.26
CA TYR A 940 -4.36 -19.60 -8.39
C TYR A 940 -3.97 -18.94 -7.06
N VAL A 941 -4.92 -18.42 -6.28
CA VAL A 941 -4.64 -17.84 -4.95
C VAL A 941 -4.04 -18.90 -4.04
N THR A 942 -4.61 -20.10 -4.01
CA THR A 942 -4.06 -21.22 -3.21
C THR A 942 -2.65 -21.57 -3.66
N LEU A 943 -2.39 -21.66 -4.98
CA LEU A 943 -1.05 -21.93 -5.51
C LEU A 943 -0.03 -20.86 -5.08
N ARG A 944 -0.37 -19.57 -5.21
CA ARG A 944 0.51 -18.47 -4.81
C ARG A 944 0.82 -18.49 -3.31
N LEU A 945 -0.19 -18.71 -2.47
CA LEU A 945 0.00 -18.84 -1.02
C LEU A 945 0.87 -20.04 -0.65
N CYS A 946 0.73 -21.17 -1.34
CA CYS A 946 1.60 -22.33 -1.14
C CYS A 946 3.06 -22.01 -1.50
N ILE A 947 3.31 -21.30 -2.60
CA ILE A 947 4.67 -20.86 -2.97
C ILE A 947 5.25 -19.94 -1.90
N ILE A 948 4.48 -18.95 -1.43
CA ILE A 948 4.92 -18.04 -0.34
C ILE A 948 5.23 -18.83 0.94
N ALA A 949 4.40 -19.81 1.31
CA ALA A 949 4.65 -20.64 2.48
C ALA A 949 5.96 -21.45 2.37
N VAL A 950 6.27 -21.98 1.18
CA VAL A 950 7.56 -22.65 0.92
C VAL A 950 8.73 -21.66 1.03
N LEU A 951 8.59 -20.45 0.49
CA LEU A 951 9.61 -19.39 0.62
C LEU A 951 9.89 -19.07 2.09
N VAL A 952 8.84 -18.94 2.91
CA VAL A 952 8.99 -18.71 4.35
C VAL A 952 9.77 -19.84 5.02
N ALA A 953 9.42 -21.09 4.75
CA ALA A 953 10.13 -22.24 5.33
C ALA A 953 11.62 -22.26 4.96
N VAL A 954 11.94 -21.95 3.69
CA VAL A 954 13.32 -21.85 3.21
C VAL A 954 14.04 -20.66 3.85
N SER A 955 13.41 -19.49 3.93
CA SER A 955 13.97 -18.30 4.58
C SER A 955 14.28 -18.54 6.05
N ILE A 956 13.41 -19.22 6.80
CA ILE A 956 13.67 -19.58 8.20
C ILE A 956 14.93 -20.43 8.33
N GLY A 957 15.12 -21.41 7.43
CA GLY A 957 16.31 -22.28 7.43
C GLY A 957 17.61 -21.57 7.04
N LEU A 958 17.51 -20.48 6.27
CA LEU A 958 18.67 -19.75 5.72
C LEU A 958 18.95 -18.40 6.40
N ARG A 959 18.16 -18.02 7.41
CA ARG A 959 18.20 -16.68 8.03
C ARG A 959 19.57 -16.27 8.58
N ASP A 960 20.30 -17.22 9.17
CA ASP A 960 21.59 -16.97 9.82
C ASP A 960 22.76 -16.84 8.81
N LYS A 961 22.49 -17.06 7.51
CA LYS A 961 23.50 -17.15 6.44
C LYS A 961 23.16 -16.26 5.24
N PHE A 962 22.62 -15.09 5.51
CA PHE A 962 22.17 -14.15 4.50
C PHE A 962 23.24 -13.82 3.44
N LEU A 963 24.48 -13.56 3.85
CA LEU A 963 25.56 -13.20 2.92
C LEU A 963 25.92 -14.35 1.97
N ASP A 964 26.04 -15.57 2.50
CA ASP A 964 26.30 -16.76 1.68
C ASP A 964 25.12 -17.08 0.75
N LEU A 965 23.88 -16.86 1.19
CA LEU A 965 22.68 -17.03 0.36
C LEU A 965 22.71 -16.09 -0.85
N VAL A 966 23.07 -14.82 -0.63
CA VAL A 966 23.18 -13.78 -1.67
C VAL A 966 24.27 -14.14 -2.67
N ASP A 967 25.48 -14.48 -2.20
CA ASP A 967 26.61 -14.90 -3.05
C ASP A 967 26.28 -16.18 -3.84
N PHE A 968 25.66 -17.18 -3.21
CA PHE A 968 25.23 -18.42 -3.85
C PHE A 968 24.19 -18.18 -4.94
N THR A 969 23.19 -17.33 -4.67
CA THR A 969 22.10 -17.02 -5.61
C THR A 969 22.64 -16.32 -6.87
N GLY A 970 23.54 -15.35 -6.70
CA GLY A 970 24.17 -14.65 -7.80
C GLY A 970 25.07 -15.53 -8.66
N ALA A 971 25.91 -16.34 -8.02
CA ALA A 971 26.86 -17.21 -8.71
C ALA A 971 26.21 -18.39 -9.45
N SER A 972 25.05 -18.86 -8.98
CA SER A 972 24.33 -19.98 -9.57
C SER A 972 23.25 -19.52 -10.55
N ALA A 973 22.04 -19.32 -10.03
CA ALA A 973 20.81 -19.14 -10.79
C ALA A 973 20.86 -17.92 -11.70
N ILE A 974 21.37 -16.79 -11.18
CA ILE A 974 21.44 -15.53 -11.93
C ILE A 974 22.52 -15.58 -13.00
N THR A 975 23.67 -16.21 -12.74
CA THR A 975 24.70 -16.39 -13.78
C THR A 975 24.17 -17.20 -14.96
N VAL A 976 23.36 -18.24 -14.70
CA VAL A 976 22.75 -19.04 -15.78
C VAL A 976 21.63 -18.26 -16.49
N CYS A 977 20.67 -17.70 -15.75
CA CYS A 977 19.52 -16.99 -16.31
C CYS A 977 19.86 -15.67 -17.00
N CYS A 978 20.75 -14.89 -16.39
CA CYS A 978 20.95 -13.50 -16.75
C CYS A 978 22.15 -13.27 -17.66
N LEU A 979 23.11 -14.20 -17.67
CA LEU A 979 24.32 -14.12 -18.48
C LEU A 979 24.41 -15.25 -19.51
N ALA A 980 24.47 -16.51 -19.07
CA ALA A 980 24.78 -17.62 -19.97
C ALA A 980 23.66 -17.90 -21.00
N LEU A 981 22.40 -18.04 -20.56
CA LEU A 981 21.28 -18.35 -21.45
C LEU A 981 20.97 -17.23 -22.47
N PRO A 982 20.88 -15.95 -22.08
CA PRO A 982 20.68 -14.86 -23.03
C PRO A 982 21.73 -14.79 -24.14
N ILE A 983 23.02 -14.88 -23.78
CA ILE A 983 24.12 -14.79 -24.75
C ILE A 983 24.15 -16.03 -25.65
N THR A 984 23.90 -17.22 -25.11
CA THR A 984 23.84 -18.45 -25.93
C THR A 984 22.68 -18.43 -26.91
N PHE A 985 21.51 -17.92 -26.52
CA PHE A 985 20.36 -17.76 -27.42
C PHE A 985 20.70 -16.79 -28.55
N TYR A 986 21.29 -15.64 -28.21
CA TYR A 986 21.69 -14.64 -29.20
C TYR A 986 22.74 -15.16 -30.18
N LEU A 987 23.77 -15.85 -29.69
CA LEU A 987 24.77 -16.48 -30.54
C LEU A 987 24.16 -17.51 -31.48
N LYS A 988 23.22 -18.33 -31.00
CA LYS A 988 22.58 -19.36 -31.81
C LYS A 988 21.71 -18.78 -32.92
N VAL A 989 20.91 -17.75 -32.60
CA VAL A 989 19.98 -17.10 -33.53
C VAL A 989 20.74 -16.27 -34.58
N PHE A 990 21.71 -15.45 -34.15
CA PHE A 990 22.39 -14.50 -35.03
C PHE A 990 23.78 -14.98 -35.51
N TRP A 991 24.11 -16.27 -35.37
CA TRP A 991 25.46 -16.80 -35.63
C TRP A 991 26.09 -16.34 -36.95
N LYS A 992 25.29 -16.28 -38.01
CA LYS A 992 25.73 -15.93 -39.37
C LYS A 992 25.77 -14.41 -39.61
N GLU A 993 25.02 -13.63 -38.85
CA GLU A 993 24.91 -12.18 -38.99
C GLU A 993 25.96 -11.44 -38.14
N LEU A 994 26.48 -12.11 -37.10
CA LEU A 994 27.42 -11.50 -36.17
C LEU A 994 28.86 -11.42 -36.72
N PRO A 995 29.55 -10.30 -36.52
CA PRO A 995 30.98 -10.20 -36.83
C PRO A 995 31.80 -11.12 -35.92
N ALA A 996 32.98 -11.56 -36.39
CA ALA A 996 33.79 -12.55 -35.68
C ALA A 996 34.25 -12.08 -34.28
N TYR A 997 34.54 -10.77 -34.13
CA TYR A 997 34.96 -10.22 -32.84
C TYR A 997 33.85 -10.31 -31.77
N GLU A 998 32.60 -10.02 -32.13
CA GLU A 998 31.47 -10.07 -31.21
C GLU A 998 31.19 -11.51 -30.77
N ARG A 999 31.31 -12.48 -31.69
CA ARG A 999 31.21 -13.91 -31.38
C ARG A 999 32.27 -14.36 -30.37
N ILE A 1000 33.53 -13.96 -30.59
CA ILE A 1000 34.63 -14.32 -29.69
C ILE A 1000 34.41 -13.73 -28.30
N VAL A 1001 34.03 -12.45 -28.21
CA VAL A 1001 33.76 -11.77 -26.94
C VAL A 1001 32.59 -12.43 -26.20
N ALA A 1002 31.49 -12.71 -26.88
CA ALA A 1002 30.32 -13.37 -26.28
C ALA A 1002 30.64 -14.77 -25.73
N VAL A 1003 31.39 -15.58 -26.50
CA VAL A 1003 31.83 -16.91 -26.04
C VAL A 1003 32.80 -16.80 -24.86
N LEU A 1004 33.72 -15.83 -24.88
CA LEU A 1004 34.65 -15.58 -23.77
C LEU A 1004 33.90 -15.21 -22.48
N ILE A 1005 32.90 -14.34 -22.56
CA ILE A 1005 32.07 -13.95 -21.39
C ILE A 1005 31.38 -15.19 -20.82
N ILE A 1006 30.76 -16.02 -21.66
CA ILE A 1006 30.09 -17.25 -21.18
C ILE A 1006 31.07 -18.16 -20.44
N ILE A 1007 32.26 -18.39 -21.01
CA ILE A 1007 33.26 -19.29 -20.40
C ILE A 1007 33.75 -18.73 -19.06
N ILE A 1008 34.14 -17.45 -19.01
CA ILE A 1008 34.64 -16.81 -17.79
C ILE A 1008 33.56 -16.81 -16.71
N CYS A 1009 32.35 -16.33 -17.01
CA CYS A 1009 31.25 -16.28 -16.05
C CYS A 1009 30.84 -17.67 -15.57
N SER A 1010 30.87 -18.69 -16.44
CA SER A 1010 30.54 -20.07 -16.04
C SER A 1010 31.59 -20.67 -15.10
N ILE A 1011 32.89 -20.48 -15.40
CA ILE A 1011 33.98 -21.00 -14.54
C ILE A 1011 33.96 -20.30 -13.18
N VAL A 1012 33.92 -18.97 -13.17
CA VAL A 1012 33.91 -18.18 -11.94
C VAL A 1012 32.61 -18.42 -11.15
N GLY A 1013 31.45 -18.42 -11.82
CA GLY A 1013 30.17 -18.73 -11.21
C GLY A 1013 30.15 -20.12 -10.57
N CYS A 1014 30.67 -21.15 -11.23
CA CYS A 1014 30.78 -22.49 -10.65
C CYS A 1014 31.69 -22.51 -9.41
N TYR A 1015 32.83 -21.83 -9.47
CA TYR A 1015 33.76 -21.73 -8.34
C TYR A 1015 33.09 -21.08 -7.11
N VAL A 1016 32.47 -19.91 -7.31
CA VAL A 1016 31.80 -19.18 -6.23
C VAL A 1016 30.58 -19.93 -5.72
N MET A 1017 29.79 -20.56 -6.60
CA MET A 1017 28.66 -21.39 -6.21
C MET A 1017 29.09 -22.55 -5.29
N ILE A 1018 30.19 -23.23 -5.62
CA ILE A 1018 30.71 -24.33 -4.78
C ILE A 1018 31.20 -23.80 -3.43
N TYR A 1019 31.91 -22.67 -3.44
CA TYR A 1019 32.43 -22.06 -2.21
C TYR A 1019 31.31 -21.56 -1.29
N ALA A 1020 30.44 -20.68 -1.79
CA ALA A 1020 29.29 -20.16 -1.06
C ALA A 1020 28.35 -21.30 -0.63
N GLY A 1021 28.13 -22.30 -1.49
CA GLY A 1021 27.31 -23.47 -1.16
C GLY A 1021 27.90 -24.30 -0.01
N LYS A 1022 29.22 -24.44 0.07
CA LYS A 1022 29.86 -25.11 1.22
C LYS A 1022 29.59 -24.34 2.51
N ASN A 1023 29.82 -23.04 2.54
CA ASN A 1023 29.59 -22.22 3.73
C ASN A 1023 28.09 -22.19 4.12
N LEU A 1024 27.21 -22.15 3.12
CA LEU A 1024 25.76 -22.16 3.29
C LEU A 1024 25.25 -23.44 3.97
N PHE A 1025 25.84 -24.61 3.70
CA PHE A 1025 25.39 -25.89 4.29
C PHE A 1025 26.30 -26.45 5.39
N ASN A 1026 27.58 -26.07 5.41
CA ASN A 1026 28.57 -26.52 6.37
C ASN A 1026 29.57 -25.38 6.64
N PRO A 1027 29.25 -24.47 7.59
CA PRO A 1027 29.99 -23.22 7.76
C PRO A 1027 31.36 -23.49 8.39
N ASP A 1028 32.38 -22.81 7.88
CA ASP A 1028 33.68 -22.72 8.54
C ASP A 1028 33.56 -21.79 9.76
N THR A 1029 34.17 -22.17 10.88
CA THR A 1029 34.18 -21.37 12.12
C THR A 1029 35.22 -20.24 12.01
N GLU A 1030 35.01 -19.26 11.15
CA GLU A 1030 35.87 -18.07 11.14
C GLU A 1030 35.47 -17.10 12.26
N THR A 1031 36.43 -16.74 13.09
CA THR A 1031 36.25 -15.98 14.34
C THR A 1031 36.59 -14.48 14.22
N ALA A 1032 36.91 -14.00 13.02
CA ALA A 1032 37.36 -12.63 12.79
C ALA A 1032 36.18 -11.69 12.46
N THR A 1033 36.10 -10.54 13.16
CA THR A 1033 35.08 -9.51 12.95
C THR A 1033 35.20 -8.87 11.56
N PHE A 1034 36.42 -8.68 11.07
CA PHE A 1034 36.73 -8.08 9.76
C PHE A 1034 37.57 -9.02 8.90
N PRO A 1035 36.97 -10.02 8.23
CA PRO A 1035 37.69 -11.11 7.58
C PRO A 1035 38.52 -10.68 6.36
N TYR A 1036 38.28 -9.48 5.81
CA TYR A 1036 38.97 -8.99 4.61
C TYR A 1036 40.24 -8.18 4.90
N CYS A 1037 40.46 -7.84 6.17
CA CYS A 1037 41.60 -7.04 6.61
C CYS A 1037 42.82 -7.91 6.97
N SER A 1038 43.98 -7.28 7.04
CA SER A 1038 45.19 -7.88 7.62
C SER A 1038 45.00 -8.22 9.10
N VAL A 1039 45.77 -9.18 9.61
CA VAL A 1039 45.65 -9.73 10.99
C VAL A 1039 45.60 -8.64 12.07
N GLU A 1040 46.31 -7.52 11.86
CA GLU A 1040 46.32 -6.38 12.79
C GLU A 1040 44.97 -5.65 12.89
N ASN A 1041 44.18 -5.65 11.81
CA ASN A 1041 42.90 -4.92 11.70
C ASN A 1041 41.67 -5.86 11.69
N GLN A 1042 41.84 -7.14 12.03
CA GLN A 1042 40.79 -8.18 11.92
C GLN A 1042 39.80 -8.19 13.10
N MET A 1043 40.21 -7.72 14.28
CA MET A 1043 39.43 -7.84 15.52
C MET A 1043 38.91 -6.51 16.04
N GLU A 1044 39.69 -5.44 15.92
CA GLU A 1044 39.36 -4.11 16.44
C GLU A 1044 39.18 -3.09 15.31
N PRO A 1045 38.29 -2.10 15.49
CA PRO A 1045 38.12 -1.03 14.52
C PRO A 1045 39.39 -0.17 14.41
N TYR A 1046 39.82 0.14 13.18
CA TYR A 1046 41.06 0.90 12.96
C TYR A 1046 40.95 2.37 13.43
N TYR A 1047 39.71 2.86 13.56
CA TYR A 1047 39.41 4.21 13.99
C TYR A 1047 38.10 4.23 14.77
N VAL A 1048 38.14 4.79 15.96
CA VAL A 1048 36.95 5.08 16.77
C VAL A 1048 36.97 6.56 17.11
N ARG A 1049 35.89 7.26 16.74
CA ARG A 1049 35.75 8.67 17.02
C ARG A 1049 35.48 8.89 18.51
N ASN A 1050 36.34 9.67 19.17
CA ASN A 1050 36.14 9.99 20.58
C ASN A 1050 35.06 11.08 20.73
N SER A 1051 33.88 10.71 21.23
CA SER A 1051 32.71 11.59 21.35
C SER A 1051 32.76 12.55 22.54
N THR A 1052 33.78 12.47 23.40
CA THR A 1052 33.97 13.36 24.58
C THR A 1052 34.54 14.75 24.25
N SER A 1053 34.77 15.09 22.99
CA SER A 1053 35.16 16.45 22.58
C SER A 1053 34.08 17.08 21.70
N ASN A 1054 32.99 17.53 22.32
CA ASN A 1054 32.19 18.68 21.89
C ASN A 1054 31.22 19.12 22.98
#